data_AF-A0A6A6KH31-F1
#
_entry.id   AF-A0A6A6KH31-F1
#
_cell.length_a   1.000
_cell.length_b   1.000
_cell.length_c   1.000
_cell.angle_alpha   90.00
_cell.angle_beta   90.00
_cell.angle_gamma   90.00
#
_symmetry.space_group_name_H-M   'P 1'
#
loop_
_entity.id
_entity.type
_entity.pdbx_description
1 polymer ?
#
loop_
_entity_poly.entity_id
_entity_poly.type
_entity_poly.pdbx_seq_one_letter_code
_entity_poly.pdbx_strand_id
1 'polypeptide(L)'
;MEIFGSYHTKKLWHNQVAPGSFDELKKLTIANCKALETVFPQGVWSNFKTLEVLSVANCDSLQEIYQVQEESIVEETNLVVDFELRELHREGLHSHQGVAFHHLRSVKVSNCKVLKDLIPASIACKGLLQLREINVEYCYMMEEIIKLEAAEEATSNLISFPSLISIDLLELPTLSSFYSGSYNLECPSLKRIKINGCPKIDLSNNAPFFDHKNLTTLDVENCNGLINLLTSSVAISMVQLVTMTVSECRKLTEVVADEQDGTTEEISFSKLKTLKLFDLSSLTSFCKGNCIFQFPSLEQVIVGICPKMMIFSPGSLSTPNLKGIQSSKSSSESDLRWAGNLNDTIEQMYMEMVGFQRFFELNLSEFPRLKENWHRHSPLPFELLIHLGELTVENCELFSCAISSNVVKFLNKLTHLIVKKCDLIEEVFDLEGQNAEDGKVGLMSQLQTLDLIDLPRLRHLWSIDAQRILCFQNLKFLEIHNCGNLTNIFTLSMAMGLVSLHEMKIKGCALVEEIITKEEEQEEGWNKTIFPSLSLIVLKRLPSLQCFYSGSDVLECPSLEDISVVDCPKMKILASTFSREQDSSMNVEENKERICEGDSDLPAPHVFNGKVAVQRLHTLRVAWSELMEIWCHKFQSKSFHKLGYIKLTCFPGESAILSSDFFQRLPNLRALALSDSLIEEIFLHQVRTDEHRYLAFLKLSKLPKLKHLAENDYSQTISAFQFLKDLIVVECGGLKVLVPSSISFPNLTTLTISKCHGLVNLMPLSAARSLGQLQSMSVRECEMLQQIVASEGDGVEDEICFSILQYLNLDRLPCLASFCSGNHAFNFPSLETMIVTECPKMKFFAQGVLSTPKLLQVQKKWGHLGDNWRWEGNLNDTIQELFMEMVRND
;
A
#
# COMPACT_ATOMS: atom_id res chain seq x y z
N MET A 1 -32.12 -28.87 -2.97
CA MET A 1 -31.13 -29.31 -1.96
C MET A 1 -30.23 -28.13 -1.65
N GLU A 2 -29.97 -27.86 -0.38
CA GLU A 2 -29.07 -26.80 0.04
C GLU A 2 -28.04 -27.38 1.01
N ILE A 3 -26.77 -27.05 0.78
CA ILE A 3 -25.62 -27.56 1.54
C ILE A 3 -24.89 -26.34 2.11
N PHE A 4 -24.81 -26.27 3.43
CA PHE A 4 -24.20 -25.16 4.14
C PHE A 4 -23.21 -25.64 5.20
N GLY A 5 -22.08 -24.94 5.34
CA GLY A 5 -21.20 -25.08 6.52
C GLY A 5 -20.40 -26.38 6.62
N SER A 6 -20.03 -26.99 5.48
CA SER A 6 -19.11 -28.14 5.48
C SER A 6 -17.66 -27.65 5.52
N TYR A 7 -17.01 -27.72 6.69
CA TYR A 7 -15.67 -27.17 6.92
C TYR A 7 -14.50 -28.14 6.69
N HIS A 8 -14.76 -29.45 6.62
CA HIS A 8 -13.70 -30.47 6.49
C HIS A 8 -13.82 -31.34 5.24
N THR A 9 -14.95 -31.28 4.52
CA THR A 9 -15.22 -32.19 3.41
C THR A 9 -14.70 -31.63 2.10
N LYS A 10 -13.70 -32.29 1.50
CA LYS A 10 -13.11 -31.93 0.20
C LYS A 10 -14.01 -32.25 -1.01
N LYS A 11 -14.87 -33.28 -0.89
CA LYS A 11 -15.82 -33.69 -1.93
C LYS A 11 -17.18 -33.94 -1.30
N LEU A 12 -18.25 -33.38 -1.89
CA LEU A 12 -19.61 -33.56 -1.37
C LEU A 12 -20.15 -34.98 -1.57
N TRP A 13 -19.64 -35.66 -2.60
CA TRP A 13 -20.14 -36.96 -3.04
C TRP A 13 -18.99 -37.96 -3.11
N HIS A 14 -19.29 -39.23 -2.82
CA HIS A 14 -18.38 -40.33 -3.16
C HIS A 14 -18.40 -40.58 -4.67
N ASN A 15 -17.29 -41.04 -5.25
CA ASN A 15 -17.17 -41.31 -6.69
C ASN A 15 -18.12 -42.43 -7.21
N GLN A 16 -18.87 -43.09 -6.33
CA GLN A 16 -19.84 -44.15 -6.64
C GLN A 16 -21.22 -43.81 -6.06
N VAL A 17 -21.91 -42.83 -6.66
CA VAL A 17 -23.32 -42.56 -6.33
C VAL A 17 -24.22 -43.46 -7.19
N ALA A 18 -25.20 -44.13 -6.57
CA ALA A 18 -26.11 -45.02 -7.26
C ALA A 18 -26.86 -44.29 -8.40
N PRO A 19 -26.97 -44.89 -9.61
CA PRO A 19 -27.70 -44.30 -10.72
C PRO A 19 -29.11 -43.85 -10.33
N GLY A 20 -29.44 -42.60 -10.63
CA GLY A 20 -30.77 -42.03 -10.39
C GLY A 20 -31.02 -41.43 -9.00
N SER A 21 -29.99 -41.36 -8.14
CA SER A 21 -30.11 -40.81 -6.77
C SER A 21 -30.57 -39.34 -6.70
N PHE A 22 -30.38 -38.56 -7.77
CA PHE A 22 -30.72 -37.13 -7.82
C PHE A 22 -31.62 -36.77 -9.03
N ASP A 23 -32.34 -37.75 -9.59
CA ASP A 23 -33.17 -37.58 -10.79
C ASP A 23 -34.40 -36.68 -10.60
N GLU A 24 -34.75 -36.30 -9.36
CA GLU A 24 -35.80 -35.31 -9.08
C GLU A 24 -35.25 -33.94 -8.64
N LEU A 25 -33.93 -33.83 -8.48
CA LEU A 25 -33.33 -32.62 -7.93
C LEU A 25 -33.29 -31.50 -8.97
N LYS A 26 -34.03 -30.42 -8.72
CA LYS A 26 -34.11 -29.24 -9.60
C LYS A 26 -33.19 -28.09 -9.25
N LYS A 27 -32.85 -27.93 -7.97
CA LYS A 27 -32.00 -26.82 -7.49
C LYS A 27 -30.99 -27.34 -6.49
N LEU A 28 -29.72 -26.98 -6.71
CA LEU A 28 -28.60 -27.25 -5.81
C LEU A 28 -27.96 -25.93 -5.40
N THR A 29 -28.01 -25.62 -4.11
CA THR A 29 -27.33 -24.48 -3.50
C THR A 29 -26.22 -25.00 -2.60
N ILE A 30 -24.99 -24.56 -2.79
CA ILE A 30 -23.83 -24.88 -1.95
C ILE A 30 -23.26 -23.57 -1.44
N ALA A 31 -23.14 -23.41 -0.12
CA ALA A 31 -22.52 -22.20 0.41
C ALA A 31 -21.70 -22.44 1.69
N ASN A 32 -20.71 -21.57 1.91
CA ASN A 32 -19.86 -21.57 3.11
C ASN A 32 -19.13 -22.91 3.35
N CYS A 33 -18.77 -23.64 2.29
CA CYS A 33 -18.04 -24.90 2.38
C CYS A 33 -16.54 -24.64 2.16
N LYS A 34 -15.79 -24.45 3.25
CA LYS A 34 -14.43 -23.89 3.17
C LYS A 34 -13.36 -24.84 2.68
N ALA A 35 -13.51 -26.15 2.88
CA ALA A 35 -12.56 -27.16 2.42
C ALA A 35 -12.98 -27.85 1.11
N LEU A 36 -14.13 -27.49 0.53
CA LEU A 36 -14.66 -28.12 -0.68
C LEU A 36 -13.76 -27.81 -1.88
N GLU A 37 -13.19 -28.83 -2.51
CA GLU A 37 -12.29 -28.71 -3.67
C GLU A 37 -13.04 -28.92 -4.99
N THR A 38 -14.01 -29.84 -5.02
CA THR A 38 -14.78 -30.22 -6.22
C THR A 38 -16.29 -30.36 -5.92
N VAL A 39 -17.16 -29.72 -6.70
CA VAL A 39 -18.63 -29.88 -6.56
C VAL A 39 -19.13 -31.19 -7.17
N PHE A 40 -18.75 -31.49 -8.42
CA PHE A 40 -19.13 -32.70 -9.13
C PHE A 40 -17.89 -33.53 -9.48
N PRO A 41 -17.50 -34.50 -8.63
CA PRO A 41 -16.46 -35.48 -8.95
C PRO A 41 -16.86 -36.37 -10.13
N GLN A 42 -15.87 -37.03 -10.71
CA GLN A 42 -16.03 -37.96 -11.84
C GLN A 42 -17.15 -39.00 -11.59
N GLY A 43 -17.95 -39.26 -12.63
CA GLY A 43 -19.05 -40.23 -12.60
C GLY A 43 -20.34 -39.76 -11.93
N VAL A 44 -20.27 -38.70 -11.11
CA VAL A 44 -21.43 -38.21 -10.34
C VAL A 44 -22.34 -37.31 -11.17
N TRP A 45 -21.79 -36.53 -12.11
CA TRP A 45 -22.51 -35.63 -13.02
C TRP A 45 -23.71 -36.29 -13.73
N SER A 46 -23.60 -37.57 -14.12
CA SER A 46 -24.67 -38.32 -14.80
C SER A 46 -25.97 -38.50 -13.98
N ASN A 47 -25.92 -38.29 -12.66
CA ASN A 47 -27.06 -38.43 -11.74
C ASN A 47 -27.91 -37.15 -11.60
N PHE A 48 -27.49 -36.02 -12.14
CA PHE A 48 -28.17 -34.72 -12.00
C PHE A 48 -28.92 -34.32 -13.26
N LYS A 49 -29.81 -35.19 -13.74
CA LYS A 49 -30.51 -35.04 -15.03
C LYS A 49 -31.55 -33.93 -15.06
N THR A 50 -32.21 -33.64 -13.93
CA THR A 50 -33.26 -32.63 -13.82
C THR A 50 -32.79 -31.31 -13.21
N LEU A 51 -31.50 -31.14 -12.97
CA LEU A 51 -30.98 -29.96 -12.29
C LEU A 51 -31.17 -28.72 -13.18
N GLU A 52 -31.94 -27.75 -12.70
CA GLU A 52 -32.27 -26.50 -13.39
C GLU A 52 -31.42 -25.32 -12.89
N VAL A 53 -31.03 -25.31 -11.62
CA VAL A 53 -30.27 -24.21 -11.00
C VAL A 53 -29.12 -24.74 -10.15
N LEU A 54 -27.91 -24.25 -10.44
CA LEU A 54 -26.71 -24.45 -9.63
C LEU A 54 -26.25 -23.12 -9.04
N SER A 55 -26.12 -23.05 -7.71
CA SER A 55 -25.62 -21.89 -7.00
C SER A 55 -24.50 -22.31 -6.06
N VAL A 56 -23.30 -21.73 -6.20
CA VAL A 56 -22.14 -22.02 -5.35
C VAL A 56 -21.58 -20.71 -4.78
N ALA A 57 -21.49 -20.58 -3.46
CA ALA A 57 -21.09 -19.33 -2.81
C ALA A 57 -20.08 -19.54 -1.67
N ASN A 58 -19.11 -18.64 -1.51
CA ASN A 58 -18.20 -18.57 -0.35
C ASN A 58 -17.39 -19.88 -0.10
N CYS A 59 -17.03 -20.60 -1.17
CA CYS A 59 -16.25 -21.84 -1.11
C CYS A 59 -14.78 -21.57 -1.49
N ASP A 60 -13.97 -21.21 -0.50
CA ASP A 60 -12.64 -20.63 -0.73
C ASP A 60 -11.60 -21.61 -1.31
N SER A 61 -11.75 -22.91 -1.04
CA SER A 61 -10.86 -23.97 -1.57
C SER A 61 -11.36 -24.60 -2.88
N LEU A 62 -12.46 -24.11 -3.45
CA LEU A 62 -13.06 -24.71 -4.63
C LEU A 62 -12.16 -24.47 -5.85
N GLN A 63 -11.58 -25.55 -6.36
CA GLN A 63 -10.65 -25.52 -7.50
C GLN A 63 -11.39 -25.72 -8.82
N GLU A 64 -12.40 -26.59 -8.83
CA GLU A 64 -13.15 -26.97 -10.03
C GLU A 64 -14.61 -27.27 -9.65
N ILE A 65 -15.55 -26.88 -10.51
CA ILE A 65 -16.96 -27.28 -10.32
C ILE A 65 -17.19 -28.68 -10.89
N TYR A 66 -16.55 -28.99 -12.01
CA TYR A 66 -16.68 -30.24 -12.74
C TYR A 66 -15.30 -30.88 -12.93
N GLN A 67 -15.12 -32.09 -12.42
CA GLN A 67 -13.88 -32.85 -12.57
C GLN A 67 -13.93 -33.72 -13.84
N VAL A 68 -12.97 -33.53 -14.76
CA VAL A 68 -12.82 -34.27 -16.04
C VAL A 68 -11.43 -34.95 -16.10
N GLN A 69 -11.27 -36.03 -16.86
CA GLN A 69 -10.03 -36.82 -16.96
C GLN A 69 -9.21 -36.45 -18.21
N GLU A 70 -7.90 -36.19 -18.06
CA GLU A 70 -6.94 -36.20 -19.17
C GLU A 70 -6.58 -37.66 -19.48
N GLU A 71 -6.85 -38.15 -20.69
CA GLU A 71 -6.34 -39.47 -21.11
C GLU A 71 -4.82 -39.39 -21.31
N SER A 72 -4.07 -40.21 -20.57
CA SER A 72 -2.64 -40.36 -20.78
C SER A 72 -2.38 -40.96 -22.16
N ILE A 73 -1.68 -40.23 -23.03
CA ILE A 73 -1.16 -40.74 -24.30
C ILE A 73 -0.23 -41.93 -23.97
N VAL A 74 -0.66 -43.15 -24.26
CA VAL A 74 0.22 -44.31 -24.23
C VAL A 74 1.05 -44.25 -25.51
N GLU A 75 2.38 -44.14 -25.38
CA GLU A 75 3.32 -44.20 -26.50
C GLU A 75 3.09 -45.48 -27.32
N GLU A 76 2.60 -45.33 -28.55
CA GLU A 76 2.56 -46.41 -29.54
C GLU A 76 3.98 -46.82 -29.92
N THR A 77 4.49 -47.88 -29.30
CA THR A 77 5.60 -48.62 -29.88
C THR A 77 5.06 -49.52 -31.01
N ASN A 78 5.37 -49.13 -32.24
CA ASN A 78 5.58 -49.93 -33.44
C ASN A 78 5.07 -51.39 -33.40
N LEU A 79 4.08 -51.72 -34.24
CA LEU A 79 4.10 -52.93 -35.07
C LEU A 79 3.07 -52.79 -36.20
N VAL A 80 3.58 -52.60 -37.43
CA VAL A 80 2.84 -52.66 -38.69
C VAL A 80 2.56 -54.14 -39.01
N VAL A 81 1.30 -54.55 -39.03
CA VAL A 81 0.78 -55.53 -40.00
C VAL A 81 -0.69 -55.21 -40.33
N ASP A 82 -0.85 -54.67 -41.53
CA ASP A 82 -1.91 -54.81 -42.54
C ASP A 82 -3.40 -54.95 -42.19
N PHE A 83 -4.16 -54.26 -43.04
CA PHE A 83 -5.61 -54.15 -43.13
C PHE A 83 -6.34 -55.51 -43.18
N GLU A 84 -7.34 -55.70 -42.32
CA GLU A 84 -8.69 -56.24 -42.62
C GLU A 84 -9.43 -56.57 -41.31
N LEU A 85 -10.18 -55.59 -40.78
CA LEU A 85 -11.39 -55.75 -39.94
C LEU A 85 -11.84 -54.35 -39.46
N ARG A 86 -12.10 -53.46 -40.42
CA ARG A 86 -13.07 -52.38 -40.22
C ARG A 86 -14.44 -53.06 -40.22
N GLU A 87 -15.10 -53.10 -39.06
CA GLU A 87 -16.35 -53.82 -38.73
C GLU A 87 -16.11 -55.12 -37.94
N LEU A 88 -16.14 -55.01 -36.59
CA LEU A 88 -16.16 -56.04 -35.52
C LEU A 88 -15.05 -55.72 -34.50
N HIS A 89 -15.11 -54.58 -33.80
CA HIS A 89 -15.41 -54.55 -32.35
C HIS A 89 -16.20 -53.28 -31.98
N ARG A 90 -17.08 -52.85 -32.89
CA ARG A 90 -18.03 -51.75 -32.69
C ARG A 90 -19.26 -52.26 -31.93
N GLU A 91 -19.10 -52.74 -30.69
CA GLU A 91 -20.22 -53.02 -29.76
C GLU A 91 -19.82 -53.32 -28.30
N GLY A 92 -18.55 -53.23 -27.91
CA GLY A 92 -18.08 -53.73 -26.60
C GLY A 92 -17.59 -52.73 -25.54
N LEU A 93 -17.31 -51.46 -25.88
CA LEU A 93 -16.75 -50.47 -24.91
C LEU A 93 -17.28 -49.03 -25.06
N HIS A 94 -18.42 -48.84 -25.74
CA HIS A 94 -19.15 -47.57 -25.72
C HIS A 94 -20.27 -47.62 -24.68
N SER A 95 -19.93 -47.61 -23.39
CA SER A 95 -20.91 -47.49 -22.30
C SER A 95 -20.56 -46.39 -21.31
N HIS A 96 -20.17 -45.21 -21.78
CA HIS A 96 -20.27 -43.96 -21.01
C HIS A 96 -21.15 -42.95 -21.74
N GLN A 97 -22.38 -43.38 -22.05
CA GLN A 97 -23.50 -42.48 -22.34
C GLN A 97 -23.94 -41.82 -21.02
N GLY A 98 -23.81 -40.50 -20.95
CA GLY A 98 -24.37 -39.70 -19.87
C GLY A 98 -24.19 -38.22 -20.13
N VAL A 99 -24.94 -37.66 -21.07
CA VAL A 99 -25.06 -36.21 -21.24
C VAL A 99 -25.67 -35.62 -19.95
N ALA A 100 -24.86 -35.03 -19.09
CA ALA A 100 -25.30 -34.42 -17.83
C ALA A 100 -25.84 -32.99 -18.06
N PHE A 101 -26.73 -32.52 -17.16
CA PHE A 101 -27.18 -31.12 -17.06
C PHE A 101 -28.05 -30.55 -18.21
N HIS A 102 -28.73 -31.37 -19.02
CA HIS A 102 -29.58 -30.91 -20.13
C HIS A 102 -30.72 -29.94 -19.74
N HIS A 103 -31.15 -29.93 -18.47
CA HIS A 103 -32.16 -29.00 -17.95
C HIS A 103 -31.58 -27.77 -17.24
N LEU A 104 -30.25 -27.66 -17.13
CA LEU A 104 -29.62 -26.58 -16.38
C LEU A 104 -29.86 -25.24 -17.09
N ARG A 105 -30.48 -24.31 -16.38
CA ARG A 105 -30.89 -22.99 -16.89
C ARG A 105 -30.07 -21.86 -16.29
N SER A 106 -29.56 -22.01 -15.07
CA SER A 106 -28.85 -20.95 -14.37
C SER A 106 -27.67 -21.49 -13.57
N VAL A 107 -26.51 -20.88 -13.77
CA VAL A 107 -25.29 -21.11 -12.98
C VAL A 107 -24.90 -19.81 -12.31
N LYS A 108 -24.82 -19.83 -10.97
CA LYS A 108 -24.44 -18.68 -10.14
C LYS A 108 -23.27 -19.05 -9.26
N VAL A 109 -22.16 -18.34 -9.37
CA VAL A 109 -20.96 -18.60 -8.57
C VAL A 109 -20.47 -17.31 -7.95
N SER A 110 -20.32 -17.29 -6.63
CA SER A 110 -19.81 -16.10 -5.94
C SER A 110 -18.78 -16.40 -4.85
N ASN A 111 -17.81 -15.50 -4.66
CA ASN A 111 -16.80 -15.58 -3.60
C ASN A 111 -16.05 -16.93 -3.55
N CYS A 112 -15.69 -17.49 -4.70
CA CYS A 112 -14.86 -18.71 -4.80
C CYS A 112 -13.44 -18.31 -5.21
N LYS A 113 -12.54 -18.18 -4.22
CA LYS A 113 -11.29 -17.43 -4.38
C LYS A 113 -10.26 -18.09 -5.29
N VAL A 114 -10.15 -19.41 -5.26
CA VAL A 114 -9.13 -20.17 -6.02
C VAL A 114 -9.67 -20.79 -7.31
N LEU A 115 -10.97 -20.64 -7.58
CA LEU A 115 -11.61 -21.16 -8.79
C LEU A 115 -11.07 -20.42 -10.01
N LYS A 116 -10.50 -21.16 -10.96
CA LYS A 116 -9.86 -20.60 -12.16
C LYS A 116 -10.75 -20.60 -13.39
N ASP A 117 -11.66 -21.55 -13.46
CA ASP A 117 -12.58 -21.74 -14.57
C ASP A 117 -13.96 -22.22 -14.09
N LEU A 118 -14.98 -21.97 -14.90
CA LEU A 118 -16.37 -22.31 -14.55
C LEU A 118 -16.83 -23.60 -15.26
N ILE A 119 -16.61 -23.68 -16.57
CA ILE A 119 -17.17 -24.74 -17.43
C ILE A 119 -16.06 -25.32 -18.31
N PRO A 120 -15.76 -26.62 -18.21
CA PRO A 120 -14.92 -27.30 -19.19
C PRO A 120 -15.57 -27.37 -20.58
N ALA A 121 -14.78 -27.22 -21.64
CA ALA A 121 -15.28 -27.24 -23.03
C ALA A 121 -16.02 -28.54 -23.39
N SER A 122 -15.56 -29.70 -22.90
CA SER A 122 -16.22 -31.01 -23.11
C SER A 122 -17.66 -31.04 -22.60
N ILE A 123 -17.93 -30.38 -21.47
CA ILE A 123 -19.27 -30.25 -20.87
C ILE A 123 -20.10 -29.22 -21.64
N ALA A 124 -19.48 -28.11 -22.04
CA ALA A 124 -20.13 -27.09 -22.85
C ALA A 124 -20.63 -27.64 -24.20
N CYS A 125 -19.86 -28.50 -24.88
CA CYS A 125 -20.22 -29.10 -26.16
C CYS A 125 -21.40 -30.08 -26.09
N LYS A 126 -21.56 -30.81 -24.98
CA LYS A 126 -22.47 -31.97 -24.91
C LYS A 126 -23.69 -31.74 -23.99
N GLY A 127 -23.60 -30.92 -22.94
CA GLY A 127 -24.56 -30.94 -21.81
C GLY A 127 -25.41 -29.69 -21.56
N LEU A 128 -24.99 -28.49 -21.96
CA LEU A 128 -25.54 -27.22 -21.44
C LEU A 128 -26.49 -26.47 -22.41
N LEU A 129 -27.30 -27.19 -23.18
CA LEU A 129 -28.12 -26.63 -24.26
C LEU A 129 -29.28 -25.71 -23.77
N GLN A 130 -29.78 -25.91 -22.54
CA GLN A 130 -30.86 -25.11 -21.96
C GLN A 130 -30.38 -23.96 -21.06
N LEU A 131 -29.06 -23.76 -20.95
CA LEU A 131 -28.48 -22.72 -20.08
C LEU A 131 -28.92 -21.34 -20.57
N ARG A 132 -29.49 -20.53 -19.67
CA ARG A 132 -30.04 -19.19 -19.94
C ARG A 132 -29.23 -18.08 -19.28
N GLU A 133 -28.63 -18.35 -18.14
CA GLU A 133 -27.96 -17.34 -17.32
C GLU A 133 -26.65 -17.87 -16.74
N ILE A 134 -25.58 -17.09 -16.89
CA ILE A 134 -24.30 -17.27 -16.20
C ILE A 134 -24.06 -16.01 -15.36
N ASN A 135 -23.85 -16.18 -14.07
CA ASN A 135 -23.49 -15.09 -13.15
C ASN A 135 -22.29 -15.53 -12.31
N VAL A 136 -21.20 -14.76 -12.39
CA VAL A 136 -19.95 -15.02 -11.66
C VAL A 136 -19.51 -13.73 -10.96
N GLU A 137 -19.35 -13.78 -9.64
CA GLU A 137 -19.08 -12.61 -8.82
C GLU A 137 -17.91 -12.86 -7.83
N TYR A 138 -16.99 -11.91 -7.68
CA TYR A 138 -15.93 -11.94 -6.65
C TYR A 138 -15.05 -13.21 -6.65
N CYS A 139 -14.79 -13.79 -7.82
CA CYS A 139 -13.90 -14.94 -7.99
C CYS A 139 -12.52 -14.46 -8.46
N TYR A 140 -11.64 -14.16 -7.49
CA TYR A 140 -10.40 -13.40 -7.74
C TYR A 140 -9.32 -14.12 -8.54
N MET A 141 -9.34 -15.45 -8.64
CA MET A 141 -8.43 -16.25 -9.47
C MET A 141 -9.06 -16.77 -10.77
N MET A 142 -10.28 -16.32 -11.11
CA MET A 142 -10.96 -16.72 -12.35
C MET A 142 -10.19 -16.18 -13.56
N GLU A 143 -9.57 -17.07 -14.32
CA GLU A 143 -8.78 -16.74 -15.52
C GLU A 143 -9.67 -16.77 -16.78
N GLU A 144 -10.59 -17.74 -16.88
CA GLU A 144 -11.49 -17.94 -18.03
C GLU A 144 -12.87 -18.46 -17.58
N ILE A 145 -13.94 -18.20 -18.35
CA ILE A 145 -15.26 -18.81 -18.04
C ILE A 145 -15.33 -20.24 -18.60
N ILE A 146 -14.83 -20.44 -19.81
CA ILE A 146 -14.76 -21.75 -20.45
C ILE A 146 -13.30 -22.16 -20.61
N LYS A 147 -12.95 -23.31 -20.04
CA LYS A 147 -11.60 -23.86 -20.14
C LYS A 147 -11.51 -24.87 -21.28
N LEU A 148 -10.49 -24.73 -22.13
CA LEU A 148 -10.14 -25.74 -23.14
C LEU A 148 -9.31 -26.86 -22.52
N GLU A 149 -9.68 -28.10 -22.78
CA GLU A 149 -8.95 -29.30 -22.33
C GLU A 149 -8.05 -29.83 -23.46
N ALA A 150 -6.83 -30.27 -23.14
CA ALA A 150 -5.93 -30.89 -24.10
C ALA A 150 -6.38 -32.35 -24.35
N ALA A 151 -6.68 -32.67 -25.61
CA ALA A 151 -7.08 -34.00 -26.11
C ALA A 151 -8.55 -34.43 -25.90
N GLU A 152 -9.42 -33.98 -26.79
CA GLU A 152 -10.43 -34.86 -27.41
C GLU A 152 -10.40 -34.60 -28.92
N GLU A 153 -10.39 -35.65 -29.73
CA GLU A 153 -10.85 -35.58 -31.12
C GLU A 153 -12.33 -35.22 -31.10
N ALA A 154 -12.63 -33.93 -30.91
CA ALA A 154 -13.97 -33.42 -30.99
C ALA A 154 -14.43 -33.62 -32.44
N THR A 155 -15.35 -34.55 -32.67
CA THR A 155 -16.03 -34.71 -33.96
C THR A 155 -16.79 -33.45 -34.41
N SER A 156 -16.90 -32.45 -33.53
CA SER A 156 -17.43 -31.12 -33.80
C SER A 156 -16.58 -30.04 -33.13
N ASN A 157 -15.92 -29.19 -33.93
CA ASN A 157 -15.13 -28.04 -33.47
C ASN A 157 -16.01 -26.84 -33.00
N LEU A 158 -17.15 -27.12 -32.34
CA LEU A 158 -18.21 -26.14 -32.05
C LEU A 158 -18.73 -26.26 -30.62
N ILE A 159 -18.58 -25.19 -29.84
CA ILE A 159 -19.22 -25.00 -28.53
C ILE A 159 -20.47 -24.13 -28.74
N SER A 160 -21.65 -24.58 -28.33
CA SER A 160 -22.89 -23.80 -28.54
C SER A 160 -23.75 -23.73 -27.28
N PHE A 161 -24.16 -22.51 -26.91
CA PHE A 161 -25.16 -22.23 -25.89
C PHE A 161 -26.42 -21.64 -26.55
N PRO A 162 -27.28 -22.46 -27.15
CA PRO A 162 -28.39 -21.98 -27.97
C PRO A 162 -29.45 -21.23 -27.19
N SER A 163 -29.56 -21.45 -25.87
CA SER A 163 -30.56 -20.82 -24.99
C SER A 163 -30.02 -19.69 -24.11
N LEU A 164 -28.73 -19.36 -24.17
CA LEU A 164 -28.09 -18.40 -23.25
C LEU A 164 -28.59 -16.99 -23.54
N ILE A 165 -29.10 -16.29 -22.52
CA ILE A 165 -29.76 -14.98 -22.63
C ILE A 165 -28.91 -13.89 -21.98
N SER A 166 -28.30 -14.18 -20.82
CA SER A 166 -27.59 -13.18 -20.01
C SER A 166 -26.28 -13.73 -19.44
N ILE A 167 -25.26 -12.89 -19.42
CA ILE A 167 -23.96 -13.15 -18.79
C ILE A 167 -23.60 -11.95 -17.92
N ASP A 168 -23.37 -12.19 -16.63
CA ASP A 168 -22.96 -11.19 -15.65
C ASP A 168 -21.62 -11.60 -15.02
N LEU A 169 -20.57 -10.79 -15.22
CA LEU A 169 -19.21 -11.03 -14.75
C LEU A 169 -18.77 -9.85 -13.88
N LEU A 170 -18.73 -10.04 -12.55
CA LEU A 170 -18.51 -8.96 -11.59
C LEU A 170 -17.29 -9.23 -10.69
N GLU A 171 -16.39 -8.27 -10.58
CA GLU A 171 -15.23 -8.30 -9.67
C GLU A 171 -14.32 -9.52 -9.91
N LEU A 172 -13.89 -9.70 -11.17
CA LEU A 172 -13.02 -10.78 -11.63
C LEU A 172 -11.66 -10.20 -12.12
N PRO A 173 -10.73 -9.84 -11.20
CA PRO A 173 -9.49 -9.13 -11.53
C PRO A 173 -8.50 -9.90 -12.39
N THR A 174 -8.58 -11.22 -12.43
CA THR A 174 -7.69 -12.09 -13.21
C THR A 174 -8.27 -12.52 -14.55
N LEU A 175 -9.57 -12.31 -14.79
CA LEU A 175 -10.27 -12.77 -15.98
C LEU A 175 -9.70 -12.08 -17.22
N SER A 176 -9.12 -12.87 -18.12
CA SER A 176 -8.56 -12.38 -19.39
C SER A 176 -9.49 -12.58 -20.58
N SER A 177 -10.26 -13.67 -20.59
CA SER A 177 -11.09 -14.04 -21.73
C SER A 177 -12.38 -14.72 -21.24
N PHE A 178 -13.43 -14.71 -22.06
CA PHE A 178 -14.55 -15.62 -21.82
C PHE A 178 -14.17 -17.05 -22.21
N TYR A 179 -13.46 -17.18 -23.34
CA TYR A 179 -12.93 -18.42 -23.89
C TYR A 179 -11.75 -18.07 -24.81
N SER A 180 -10.58 -18.69 -24.63
CA SER A 180 -9.39 -18.47 -25.49
C SER A 180 -9.08 -19.62 -26.46
N GLY A 181 -9.91 -20.65 -26.49
CA GLY A 181 -9.64 -21.84 -27.31
C GLY A 181 -9.94 -21.64 -28.79
N SER A 182 -9.53 -22.62 -29.60
CA SER A 182 -9.64 -22.59 -31.07
C SER A 182 -11.00 -23.06 -31.62
N TYR A 183 -11.92 -23.54 -30.78
CA TYR A 183 -13.25 -23.97 -31.23
C TYR A 183 -14.16 -22.77 -31.46
N ASN A 184 -15.09 -22.88 -32.42
CA ASN A 184 -16.09 -21.85 -32.63
C ASN A 184 -17.06 -21.83 -31.44
N LEU A 185 -17.36 -20.64 -30.91
CA LEU A 185 -18.33 -20.45 -29.83
C LEU A 185 -19.60 -19.79 -30.38
N GLU A 186 -20.74 -20.42 -30.18
CA GLU A 186 -22.04 -19.92 -30.65
C GLU A 186 -23.04 -19.66 -29.52
N CYS A 187 -23.48 -18.41 -29.37
CA CYS A 187 -24.46 -17.99 -28.36
C CYS A 187 -25.66 -17.27 -29.03
N PRO A 188 -26.46 -17.95 -29.87
CA PRO A 188 -27.42 -17.30 -30.76
C PRO A 188 -28.57 -16.58 -30.03
N SER A 189 -28.88 -16.93 -28.79
CA SER A 189 -29.96 -16.29 -28.01
C SER A 189 -29.50 -15.16 -27.09
N LEU A 190 -28.20 -14.82 -27.09
CA LEU A 190 -27.62 -13.90 -26.11
C LEU A 190 -28.15 -12.49 -26.31
N LYS A 191 -28.69 -11.89 -25.23
CA LYS A 191 -29.32 -10.56 -25.26
C LYS A 191 -28.62 -9.54 -24.40
N ARG A 192 -27.98 -9.95 -23.29
CA ARG A 192 -27.33 -9.05 -22.33
C ARG A 192 -25.95 -9.58 -21.92
N ILE A 193 -24.98 -8.69 -21.92
CA ILE A 193 -23.67 -8.89 -21.28
C ILE A 193 -23.44 -7.75 -20.30
N LYS A 194 -23.11 -8.07 -19.05
CA LYS A 194 -22.70 -7.12 -18.02
C LYS A 194 -21.33 -7.51 -17.47
N ILE A 195 -20.38 -6.57 -17.47
CA ILE A 195 -19.02 -6.76 -17.00
C ILE A 195 -18.66 -5.61 -16.08
N ASN A 196 -18.31 -5.89 -14.82
CA ASN A 196 -17.90 -4.88 -13.86
C ASN A 196 -16.63 -5.33 -13.14
N GLY A 197 -15.61 -4.48 -12.99
CA GLY A 197 -14.44 -4.79 -12.16
C GLY A 197 -13.57 -5.92 -12.72
N CYS A 198 -13.44 -6.00 -14.06
CA CYS A 198 -12.65 -7.02 -14.76
C CYS A 198 -11.49 -6.35 -15.55
N PRO A 199 -10.43 -5.87 -14.88
CA PRO A 199 -9.35 -5.10 -15.51
C PRO A 199 -8.55 -5.84 -16.59
N LYS A 200 -8.42 -7.17 -16.54
CA LYS A 200 -7.62 -7.93 -17.52
C LYS A 200 -8.41 -8.40 -18.74
N ILE A 201 -9.72 -8.20 -18.74
CA ILE A 201 -10.58 -8.74 -19.79
C ILE A 201 -10.22 -8.08 -21.12
N ASP A 202 -10.13 -8.88 -22.18
CA ASP A 202 -9.95 -8.39 -23.53
C ASP A 202 -11.12 -8.82 -24.41
N LEU A 203 -12.04 -7.90 -24.67
CA LEU A 203 -13.21 -8.17 -25.51
C LEU A 203 -12.89 -8.13 -27.01
N SER A 204 -11.75 -7.59 -27.41
CA SER A 204 -11.37 -7.44 -28.83
C SER A 204 -11.00 -8.78 -29.48
N ASN A 205 -10.30 -9.65 -28.75
CA ASN A 205 -9.92 -10.98 -29.21
C ASN A 205 -11.05 -12.03 -29.13
N ASN A 206 -12.21 -11.67 -28.56
CA ASN A 206 -13.36 -12.56 -28.42
C ASN A 206 -14.35 -12.43 -29.59
N ALA A 207 -13.86 -12.29 -30.83
CA ALA A 207 -14.72 -12.19 -32.03
C ALA A 207 -15.85 -13.25 -32.13
N PRO A 208 -15.64 -14.53 -31.75
CA PRO A 208 -16.71 -15.54 -31.74
C PRO A 208 -17.85 -15.25 -30.74
N PHE A 209 -17.57 -14.46 -29.70
CA PHE A 209 -18.51 -14.11 -28.64
C PHE A 209 -19.57 -13.10 -29.09
N PHE A 210 -19.24 -12.26 -30.09
CA PHE A 210 -20.07 -11.16 -30.57
C PHE A 210 -20.58 -11.33 -32.00
N ASP A 211 -20.21 -12.39 -32.71
CA ASP A 211 -20.69 -12.67 -34.08
C ASP A 211 -22.22 -12.99 -34.15
N HIS A 212 -22.89 -13.03 -32.99
CA HIS A 212 -24.31 -13.34 -32.89
C HIS A 212 -25.16 -12.08 -32.94
N LYS A 213 -25.90 -11.97 -34.04
CA LYS A 213 -26.83 -10.88 -34.42
C LYS A 213 -28.02 -10.68 -33.48
N ASN A 214 -27.94 -10.92 -32.17
CA ASN A 214 -29.09 -10.82 -31.25
C ASN A 214 -28.80 -10.05 -29.95
N LEU A 215 -27.55 -9.64 -29.69
CA LEU A 215 -27.21 -8.89 -28.48
C LEU A 215 -27.95 -7.54 -28.46
N THR A 216 -28.65 -7.25 -27.36
CA THR A 216 -29.46 -6.03 -27.19
C THR A 216 -28.90 -5.08 -26.14
N THR A 217 -28.12 -5.55 -25.17
CA THR A 217 -27.57 -4.74 -24.09
C THR A 217 -26.12 -5.13 -23.80
N LEU A 218 -25.24 -4.13 -23.80
CA LEU A 218 -23.86 -4.23 -23.35
C LEU A 218 -23.61 -3.21 -22.24
N ASP A 219 -23.16 -3.66 -21.08
CA ASP A 219 -22.88 -2.84 -19.90
C ASP A 219 -21.48 -3.18 -19.37
N VAL A 220 -20.54 -2.23 -19.47
CA VAL A 220 -19.13 -2.41 -19.06
C VAL A 220 -18.72 -1.29 -18.11
N GLU A 221 -18.32 -1.67 -16.89
CA GLU A 221 -18.04 -0.76 -15.80
C GLU A 221 -16.71 -1.09 -15.12
N ASN A 222 -15.93 -0.08 -14.69
CA ASN A 222 -14.73 -0.27 -13.87
C ASN A 222 -13.69 -1.28 -14.41
N CYS A 223 -13.56 -1.41 -15.74
CA CYS A 223 -12.62 -2.33 -16.39
C CYS A 223 -11.33 -1.60 -16.79
N ASN A 224 -10.54 -1.20 -15.78
CA ASN A 224 -9.39 -0.28 -15.89
C ASN A 224 -8.14 -0.81 -16.63
N GLY A 225 -8.19 -1.96 -17.30
CA GLY A 225 -7.15 -2.39 -18.24
C GLY A 225 -7.60 -2.46 -19.70
N LEU A 226 -8.89 -2.23 -19.99
CA LEU A 226 -9.37 -2.11 -21.36
C LEU A 226 -8.78 -0.87 -22.04
N ILE A 227 -8.14 -1.06 -23.19
CA ILE A 227 -7.67 0.02 -24.06
C ILE A 227 -8.76 0.38 -25.08
N ASN A 228 -9.42 -0.65 -25.64
CA ASN A 228 -10.54 -0.55 -26.56
C ASN A 228 -11.65 -1.50 -26.10
N LEU A 229 -12.92 -1.19 -26.38
CA LEU A 229 -14.04 -2.06 -26.00
C LEU A 229 -14.29 -3.14 -27.05
N LEU A 230 -14.27 -2.77 -28.33
CA LEU A 230 -14.59 -3.63 -29.47
C LEU A 230 -13.63 -3.33 -30.62
N THR A 231 -13.54 -4.23 -31.60
CA THR A 231 -12.92 -3.96 -32.91
C THR A 231 -13.97 -3.56 -33.94
N SER A 232 -13.56 -2.97 -35.06
CA SER A 232 -14.47 -2.58 -36.15
C SER A 232 -15.20 -3.81 -36.73
N SER A 233 -14.51 -4.94 -36.88
CA SER A 233 -15.11 -6.21 -37.32
C SER A 233 -16.21 -6.71 -36.38
N VAL A 234 -15.99 -6.62 -35.06
CA VAL A 234 -16.99 -6.97 -34.05
C VAL A 234 -18.15 -5.96 -34.04
N ALA A 235 -17.87 -4.68 -34.19
CA ALA A 235 -18.91 -3.65 -34.18
C ALA A 235 -19.92 -3.82 -35.33
N ILE A 236 -19.48 -4.33 -36.50
CA ILE A 236 -20.35 -4.60 -37.66
C ILE A 236 -21.43 -5.64 -37.36
N SER A 237 -21.16 -6.63 -36.49
CA SER A 237 -22.15 -7.67 -36.17
C SER A 237 -23.22 -7.21 -35.17
N MET A 238 -22.99 -6.11 -34.43
CA MET A 238 -23.84 -5.64 -33.32
C MET A 238 -25.11 -4.88 -33.75
N VAL A 239 -25.73 -5.29 -34.86
CA VAL A 239 -26.87 -4.59 -35.48
C VAL A 239 -28.14 -4.55 -34.62
N GLN A 240 -28.31 -5.49 -33.67
CA GLN A 240 -29.46 -5.55 -32.77
C GLN A 240 -29.28 -4.80 -31.45
N LEU A 241 -28.09 -4.25 -31.20
CA LEU A 241 -27.78 -3.60 -29.93
C LEU A 241 -28.74 -2.43 -29.72
N VAL A 242 -29.40 -2.38 -28.56
CA VAL A 242 -30.37 -1.34 -28.17
C VAL A 242 -29.78 -0.38 -27.15
N THR A 243 -28.94 -0.90 -26.25
CA THR A 243 -28.29 -0.10 -25.20
C THR A 243 -26.82 -0.47 -25.05
N MET A 244 -25.96 0.53 -25.05
CA MET A 244 -24.54 0.42 -24.73
C MET A 244 -24.22 1.37 -23.57
N THR A 245 -23.67 0.84 -22.48
CA THR A 245 -23.18 1.62 -21.33
C THR A 245 -21.72 1.27 -21.06
N VAL A 246 -20.87 2.29 -20.99
CA VAL A 246 -19.46 2.18 -20.64
C VAL A 246 -19.17 3.22 -19.57
N SER A 247 -18.75 2.78 -18.38
CA SER A 247 -18.42 3.70 -17.29
C SER A 247 -17.18 3.31 -16.50
N GLU A 248 -16.51 4.31 -15.92
CA GLU A 248 -15.38 4.13 -14.98
C GLU A 248 -14.20 3.29 -15.55
N CYS A 249 -14.09 3.18 -16.88
CA CYS A 249 -13.00 2.48 -17.56
C CYS A 249 -11.89 3.49 -17.92
N ARG A 250 -11.06 3.84 -16.95
CA ARG A 250 -10.14 5.00 -17.02
C ARG A 250 -9.00 4.89 -18.04
N LYS A 251 -8.67 3.68 -18.50
CA LYS A 251 -7.65 3.44 -19.53
C LYS A 251 -8.20 3.31 -20.96
N LEU A 252 -9.52 3.27 -21.11
CA LEU A 252 -10.17 3.16 -22.41
C LEU A 252 -9.87 4.40 -23.25
N THR A 253 -9.28 4.21 -24.43
CA THR A 253 -8.89 5.33 -25.33
C THR A 253 -9.85 5.53 -26.48
N GLU A 254 -10.46 4.45 -26.97
CA GLU A 254 -11.54 4.45 -27.95
C GLU A 254 -12.53 3.31 -27.64
N VAL A 255 -13.77 3.43 -28.07
CA VAL A 255 -14.78 2.37 -27.86
C VAL A 255 -14.60 1.29 -28.93
N VAL A 256 -14.47 1.69 -30.20
CA VAL A 256 -14.27 0.80 -31.35
C VAL A 256 -12.88 1.05 -31.92
N ALA A 257 -12.03 0.02 -31.93
CA ALA A 257 -10.72 0.04 -32.56
C ALA A 257 -10.83 -0.22 -34.06
N ASP A 258 -10.19 0.61 -34.86
CA ASP A 258 -10.09 0.43 -36.32
C ASP A 258 -8.98 -0.58 -36.65
N GLU A 259 -9.34 -1.71 -37.28
CA GLU A 259 -8.41 -2.80 -37.61
C GLU A 259 -7.79 -2.68 -39.01
N GLN A 260 -8.32 -1.80 -39.88
CA GLN A 260 -7.88 -1.74 -41.28
C GLN A 260 -7.20 -0.41 -41.63
N ASP A 261 -6.04 -0.52 -42.27
CA ASP A 261 -5.17 0.57 -42.70
C ASP A 261 -5.81 1.40 -43.85
N GLY A 262 -6.88 2.16 -43.56
CA GLY A 262 -7.44 3.18 -44.44
C GLY A 262 -8.61 2.77 -45.35
N THR A 263 -9.22 1.59 -45.19
CA THR A 263 -10.52 1.26 -45.81
C THR A 263 -11.66 1.84 -44.97
N THR A 264 -12.54 2.63 -45.59
CA THR A 264 -13.72 3.17 -44.90
C THR A 264 -14.76 2.06 -44.70
N GLU A 265 -14.71 1.37 -43.55
CA GLU A 265 -15.75 0.42 -43.15
C GLU A 265 -17.04 1.16 -42.74
N GLU A 266 -18.19 0.68 -43.23
CA GLU A 266 -19.50 1.18 -42.82
C GLU A 266 -20.03 0.32 -41.66
N ILE A 267 -20.18 0.93 -40.49
CA ILE A 267 -20.63 0.29 -39.25
C ILE A 267 -22.02 0.86 -38.91
N SER A 268 -23.03 -0.03 -38.84
CA SER A 268 -24.42 0.38 -38.62
C SER A 268 -25.01 -0.20 -37.33
N PHE A 269 -25.21 0.66 -36.34
CA PHE A 269 -25.92 0.34 -35.10
C PHE A 269 -27.42 0.56 -35.28
N SER A 270 -28.06 -0.30 -36.08
CA SER A 270 -29.42 -0.05 -36.60
C SER A 270 -30.51 0.10 -35.54
N LYS A 271 -30.37 -0.57 -34.38
CA LYS A 271 -31.37 -0.57 -33.29
C LYS A 271 -30.93 0.18 -32.02
N LEU A 272 -29.73 0.76 -32.01
CA LEU A 272 -29.19 1.39 -30.81
C LEU A 272 -30.00 2.63 -30.48
N LYS A 273 -30.66 2.62 -29.32
CA LYS A 273 -31.47 3.73 -28.81
C LYS A 273 -30.72 4.56 -27.78
N THR A 274 -29.88 3.93 -26.97
CA THR A 274 -29.22 4.57 -25.84
C THR A 274 -27.73 4.25 -25.81
N LEU A 275 -26.89 5.29 -25.85
CA LEU A 275 -25.44 5.20 -25.66
C LEU A 275 -25.03 6.02 -24.44
N LYS A 276 -24.32 5.41 -23.48
CA LYS A 276 -23.84 6.08 -22.27
C LYS A 276 -22.33 5.88 -22.12
N LEU A 277 -21.60 6.99 -22.08
CA LEU A 277 -20.16 7.05 -21.85
C LEU A 277 -19.94 7.95 -20.63
N PHE A 278 -19.43 7.40 -19.53
CA PHE A 278 -19.36 8.15 -18.28
C PHE A 278 -18.09 7.87 -17.49
N ASP A 279 -17.40 8.91 -17.00
CA ASP A 279 -16.15 8.77 -16.23
C ASP A 279 -15.09 7.94 -16.96
N LEU A 280 -14.72 8.39 -18.16
CA LEU A 280 -13.74 7.75 -19.05
C LEU A 280 -12.55 8.68 -19.27
N SER A 281 -11.64 8.74 -18.29
CA SER A 281 -10.53 9.71 -18.22
C SER A 281 -9.58 9.70 -19.43
N SER A 282 -9.46 8.57 -20.15
CA SER A 282 -8.55 8.44 -21.30
C SER A 282 -9.25 8.44 -22.66
N LEU A 283 -10.58 8.49 -22.71
CA LEU A 283 -11.32 8.36 -23.96
C LEU A 283 -11.12 9.60 -24.83
N THR A 284 -10.58 9.41 -26.04
CA THR A 284 -10.34 10.50 -26.99
C THR A 284 -11.45 10.63 -28.04
N SER A 285 -12.06 9.52 -28.42
CA SER A 285 -13.15 9.43 -29.38
C SER A 285 -13.86 8.08 -29.25
N PHE A 286 -15.04 7.93 -29.85
CA PHE A 286 -15.72 6.64 -29.98
C PHE A 286 -14.93 5.67 -30.88
N CYS A 287 -14.32 6.19 -31.95
CA CYS A 287 -13.40 5.48 -32.83
C CYS A 287 -12.35 6.48 -33.33
N LYS A 288 -11.06 6.11 -33.39
CA LYS A 288 -10.00 6.95 -33.97
C LYS A 288 -9.91 6.81 -35.49
N GLY A 289 -10.37 5.70 -36.03
CA GLY A 289 -10.44 5.41 -37.46
C GLY A 289 -11.47 6.23 -38.23
N ASN A 290 -11.34 6.26 -39.55
CA ASN A 290 -12.27 6.95 -40.45
C ASN A 290 -13.52 6.11 -40.79
N CYS A 291 -13.95 5.24 -39.87
CA CYS A 291 -15.15 4.42 -40.03
C CYS A 291 -16.41 5.29 -40.23
N ILE A 292 -17.31 4.84 -41.10
CA ILE A 292 -18.60 5.50 -41.33
C ILE A 292 -19.62 4.90 -40.36
N PHE A 293 -20.15 5.68 -39.41
CA PHE A 293 -21.16 5.19 -38.47
C PHE A 293 -22.59 5.64 -38.82
N GLN A 294 -23.50 4.67 -38.83
CA GLN A 294 -24.94 4.88 -38.99
C GLN A 294 -25.68 4.53 -37.70
N PHE A 295 -26.39 5.50 -37.12
CA PHE A 295 -27.19 5.36 -35.90
C PHE A 295 -28.65 5.75 -36.15
N PRO A 296 -29.40 5.00 -36.98
CA PRO A 296 -30.74 5.40 -37.41
C PRO A 296 -31.78 5.41 -36.28
N SER A 297 -31.57 4.67 -35.19
CA SER A 297 -32.54 4.58 -34.06
C SER A 297 -32.08 5.30 -32.79
N LEU A 298 -30.97 6.04 -32.82
CA LEU A 298 -30.36 6.60 -31.61
C LEU A 298 -31.18 7.78 -31.09
N GLU A 299 -31.72 7.63 -29.88
CA GLU A 299 -32.64 8.57 -29.24
C GLU A 299 -31.94 9.33 -28.09
N GLN A 300 -31.04 8.66 -27.36
CA GLN A 300 -30.39 9.20 -26.17
C GLN A 300 -28.89 8.93 -26.19
N VAL A 301 -28.10 9.99 -26.02
CA VAL A 301 -26.66 9.92 -25.78
C VAL A 301 -26.35 10.64 -24.48
N ILE A 302 -25.63 9.96 -23.57
CA ILE A 302 -25.11 10.55 -22.33
C ILE A 302 -23.60 10.51 -22.39
N VAL A 303 -22.95 11.67 -22.35
CA VAL A 303 -21.49 11.79 -22.23
C VAL A 303 -21.18 12.69 -21.03
N GLY A 304 -20.61 12.09 -19.98
CA GLY A 304 -20.23 12.81 -18.76
C GLY A 304 -18.84 12.43 -18.30
N ILE A 305 -18.08 13.38 -17.75
CA ILE A 305 -16.73 13.13 -17.21
C ILE A 305 -15.82 12.39 -18.23
N CYS A 306 -15.71 12.91 -19.45
CA CYS A 306 -14.84 12.37 -20.50
C CYS A 306 -13.86 13.47 -20.97
N PRO A 307 -12.81 13.78 -20.17
CA PRO A 307 -12.04 15.02 -20.29
C PRO A 307 -11.14 15.12 -21.52
N LYS A 308 -10.89 14.01 -22.24
CA LYS A 308 -10.06 13.98 -23.45
C LYS A 308 -10.88 13.80 -24.74
N MET A 309 -12.21 13.65 -24.63
CA MET A 309 -13.06 13.38 -25.78
C MET A 309 -13.41 14.69 -26.50
N MET A 310 -12.70 14.96 -27.60
CA MET A 310 -12.87 16.21 -28.37
C MET A 310 -13.93 16.07 -29.46
N ILE A 311 -14.01 14.90 -30.09
CA ILE A 311 -14.97 14.57 -31.13
C ILE A 311 -15.55 13.17 -30.86
N PHE A 312 -16.68 12.85 -31.48
CA PHE A 312 -17.22 11.50 -31.43
C PHE A 312 -16.44 10.55 -32.34
N SER A 313 -16.26 10.86 -33.62
CA SER A 313 -15.39 10.11 -34.53
C SER A 313 -14.99 10.96 -35.75
N PRO A 314 -13.82 10.75 -36.37
CA PRO A 314 -13.42 11.55 -37.54
C PRO A 314 -14.14 11.13 -38.83
N GLY A 315 -14.60 9.88 -38.93
CA GLY A 315 -15.39 9.39 -40.06
C GLY A 315 -16.82 9.97 -40.13
N SER A 316 -17.54 9.65 -41.21
CA SER A 316 -18.89 10.17 -41.44
C SER A 316 -19.90 9.62 -40.43
N LEU A 317 -20.79 10.49 -39.92
CA LEU A 317 -21.76 10.18 -38.88
C LEU A 317 -23.19 10.51 -39.33
N SER A 318 -24.12 9.59 -39.06
CA SER A 318 -25.55 9.79 -39.31
C SER A 318 -26.38 9.43 -38.07
N THR A 319 -27.03 10.43 -37.47
CA THR A 319 -27.86 10.29 -36.26
C THR A 319 -29.22 10.99 -36.45
N PRO A 320 -30.11 10.50 -37.35
CA PRO A 320 -31.29 11.24 -37.79
C PRO A 320 -32.35 11.46 -36.69
N ASN A 321 -32.40 10.60 -35.68
CA ASN A 321 -33.39 10.65 -34.59
C ASN A 321 -32.86 11.27 -33.29
N LEU A 322 -31.57 11.62 -33.23
CA LEU A 322 -30.96 12.17 -32.03
C LEU A 322 -31.34 13.64 -31.87
N LYS A 323 -31.93 14.00 -30.73
CA LYS A 323 -32.36 15.38 -30.45
C LYS A 323 -31.33 16.21 -29.67
N GLY A 324 -30.39 15.56 -28.99
CA GLY A 324 -29.40 16.21 -28.14
C GLY A 324 -28.62 15.23 -27.28
N ILE A 325 -27.58 15.73 -26.62
CA ILE A 325 -26.72 14.98 -25.69
C ILE A 325 -26.97 15.47 -24.26
N GLN A 326 -26.96 14.52 -23.32
CA GLN A 326 -27.03 14.78 -21.88
C GLN A 326 -25.66 14.62 -21.22
N SER A 327 -25.40 15.42 -20.18
CA SER A 327 -24.14 15.38 -19.43
C SER A 327 -24.20 14.54 -18.15
N SER A 328 -25.40 14.21 -17.66
CA SER A 328 -25.59 13.34 -16.49
C SER A 328 -26.87 12.53 -16.60
N LYS A 329 -26.99 11.45 -15.81
CA LYS A 329 -28.20 10.62 -15.75
C LYS A 329 -29.39 11.34 -15.08
N SER A 330 -29.13 12.42 -14.33
CA SER A 330 -30.13 13.19 -13.56
C SER A 330 -30.58 14.47 -14.25
N SER A 331 -30.08 14.78 -15.44
CA SER A 331 -30.43 16.00 -16.18
C SER A 331 -31.83 15.91 -16.78
N SER A 332 -32.64 16.96 -16.63
CA SER A 332 -33.97 17.05 -17.25
C SER A 332 -33.87 17.20 -18.78
N GLU A 333 -34.97 17.02 -19.52
CA GLU A 333 -35.00 17.27 -20.97
C GLU A 333 -34.57 18.70 -21.35
N SER A 334 -34.66 19.66 -20.43
CA SER A 334 -34.17 21.04 -20.61
C SER A 334 -32.64 21.18 -20.72
N ASP A 335 -31.88 20.16 -20.32
CA ASP A 335 -30.41 20.19 -20.30
C ASP A 335 -29.78 19.57 -21.56
N LEU A 336 -30.61 19.15 -22.53
CA LEU A 336 -30.16 18.62 -23.81
C LEU A 336 -29.38 19.68 -24.60
N ARG A 337 -28.16 19.32 -25.01
CA ARG A 337 -27.31 20.14 -25.90
C ARG A 337 -27.34 19.60 -27.31
N TRP A 338 -27.46 20.47 -28.32
CA TRP A 338 -27.38 20.08 -29.72
C TRP A 338 -26.79 21.20 -30.58
N ALA A 339 -25.65 20.95 -31.19
CA ALA A 339 -24.90 21.86 -32.06
C ALA A 339 -25.07 21.48 -33.55
N GLY A 340 -26.20 20.90 -33.93
CA GLY A 340 -26.50 20.50 -35.30
C GLY A 340 -26.09 19.07 -35.64
N ASN A 341 -24.91 18.61 -35.23
CA ASN A 341 -24.49 17.21 -35.36
C ASN A 341 -23.77 16.68 -34.10
N LEU A 342 -23.57 15.37 -34.03
CA LEU A 342 -22.98 14.71 -32.86
C LEU A 342 -21.54 15.15 -32.57
N ASN A 343 -20.68 15.28 -33.58
CA ASN A 343 -19.30 15.74 -33.41
C ASN A 343 -19.26 17.18 -32.90
N ASP A 344 -19.97 18.10 -33.57
CA ASP A 344 -20.00 19.52 -33.17
C ASP A 344 -20.54 19.68 -31.75
N THR A 345 -21.50 18.83 -31.34
CA THR A 345 -22.07 18.87 -29.99
C THR A 345 -21.06 18.37 -28.95
N ILE A 346 -20.34 17.28 -29.23
CA ILE A 346 -19.26 16.78 -28.36
C ILE A 346 -18.13 17.80 -28.28
N GLU A 347 -17.75 18.40 -29.41
CA GLU A 347 -16.76 19.47 -29.45
C GLU A 347 -17.22 20.66 -28.61
N GLN A 348 -18.47 21.12 -28.74
CA GLN A 348 -19.02 22.19 -27.90
C GLN A 348 -19.00 21.82 -26.41
N MET A 349 -19.36 20.58 -26.05
CA MET A 349 -19.31 20.11 -24.65
C MET A 349 -17.89 20.06 -24.10
N TYR A 350 -16.92 19.59 -24.90
CA TYR A 350 -15.50 19.69 -24.58
C TYR A 350 -15.09 21.16 -24.44
N MET A 351 -15.63 22.03 -25.31
CA MET A 351 -15.25 23.44 -25.36
C MET A 351 -15.72 24.24 -24.15
N GLU A 352 -16.94 23.97 -23.72
CA GLU A 352 -17.60 24.60 -22.58
C GLU A 352 -17.31 23.88 -21.25
N MET A 353 -16.58 22.76 -21.27
CA MET A 353 -16.40 21.89 -20.10
C MET A 353 -17.74 21.48 -19.46
N VAL A 354 -18.69 21.03 -20.29
CA VAL A 354 -20.01 20.56 -19.85
C VAL A 354 -19.90 19.13 -19.31
N GLY A 355 -20.59 18.84 -18.20
CA GLY A 355 -20.56 17.54 -17.52
C GLY A 355 -19.51 17.41 -16.42
N PHE A 356 -18.83 18.52 -16.10
CA PHE A 356 -17.82 18.62 -15.05
C PHE A 356 -18.32 19.41 -13.82
N GLN A 357 -19.62 19.38 -13.55
CA GLN A 357 -20.19 20.12 -12.42
C GLN A 357 -19.82 19.48 -11.08
N ARG A 358 -19.30 20.31 -10.15
CA ARG A 358 -19.00 19.96 -8.75
C ARG A 358 -17.89 18.93 -8.55
N PHE A 359 -16.70 19.17 -9.12
CA PHE A 359 -15.52 18.45 -8.65
C PHE A 359 -15.36 18.66 -7.14
N PHE A 360 -15.31 17.56 -6.40
CA PHE A 360 -14.68 17.59 -5.08
C PHE A 360 -13.17 17.39 -5.21
N GLU A 361 -12.76 16.49 -6.11
CA GLU A 361 -11.37 16.16 -6.43
C GLU A 361 -11.10 16.43 -7.92
N LEU A 362 -9.94 17.02 -8.21
CA LEU A 362 -9.49 17.31 -9.57
C LEU A 362 -7.99 17.04 -9.71
N ASN A 363 -7.62 16.16 -10.63
CA ASN A 363 -6.25 16.03 -11.09
C ASN A 363 -6.09 16.79 -12.40
N LEU A 364 -5.41 17.94 -12.38
CA LEU A 364 -5.30 18.84 -13.53
C LEU A 364 -4.67 18.15 -14.77
N SER A 365 -3.79 17.18 -14.55
CA SER A 365 -3.15 16.43 -15.63
C SER A 365 -4.13 15.60 -16.48
N GLU A 366 -5.29 15.25 -15.92
CA GLU A 366 -6.34 14.50 -16.60
C GLU A 366 -7.23 15.38 -17.49
N PHE A 367 -7.11 16.71 -17.38
CA PHE A 367 -7.95 17.69 -18.07
C PHE A 367 -7.10 18.60 -18.96
N PRO A 368 -6.72 18.15 -20.18
CA PRO A 368 -5.83 18.88 -21.08
C PRO A 368 -6.27 20.32 -21.33
N ARG A 369 -7.56 20.53 -21.59
CA ARG A 369 -8.12 21.86 -21.84
C ARG A 369 -7.99 22.79 -20.64
N LEU A 370 -8.26 22.28 -19.43
CA LEU A 370 -8.14 23.05 -18.20
C LEU A 370 -6.66 23.39 -17.93
N LYS A 371 -5.77 22.42 -18.17
CA LYS A 371 -4.31 22.59 -18.07
C LYS A 371 -3.77 23.63 -19.06
N GLU A 372 -4.18 23.59 -20.32
CA GLU A 372 -3.76 24.54 -21.37
C GLU A 372 -4.18 25.98 -21.07
N ASN A 373 -5.33 26.15 -20.41
CA ASN A 373 -5.90 27.46 -20.11
C ASN A 373 -5.68 27.91 -18.67
N TRP A 374 -5.01 27.11 -17.83
CA TRP A 374 -4.84 27.38 -16.40
C TRP A 374 -4.22 28.75 -16.11
N HIS A 375 -3.27 29.18 -16.96
CA HIS A 375 -2.58 30.46 -16.86
C HIS A 375 -3.04 31.50 -17.89
N ARG A 376 -3.98 31.17 -18.78
CA ARG A 376 -4.45 32.10 -19.81
C ARG A 376 -5.69 32.83 -19.31
N HIS A 377 -5.81 34.12 -19.65
CA HIS A 377 -7.08 34.84 -19.58
C HIS A 377 -8.03 34.30 -20.66
N SER A 378 -8.57 33.10 -20.42
CA SER A 378 -9.44 32.35 -21.32
C SER A 378 -10.89 32.43 -20.84
N PRO A 379 -11.90 32.41 -21.72
CA PRO A 379 -13.32 32.45 -21.36
C PRO A 379 -13.84 31.13 -20.74
N LEU A 380 -13.00 30.35 -20.06
CA LEU A 380 -13.44 29.16 -19.34
C LEU A 380 -14.19 29.55 -18.06
N PRO A 381 -15.32 28.90 -17.73
CA PRO A 381 -16.04 29.15 -16.48
C PRO A 381 -15.32 28.44 -15.32
N PHE A 382 -14.23 29.03 -14.81
CA PHE A 382 -13.59 28.57 -13.58
C PHE A 382 -14.53 28.61 -12.36
N GLU A 383 -15.72 29.20 -12.50
CA GLU A 383 -16.86 29.07 -11.57
C GLU A 383 -17.22 27.61 -11.25
N LEU A 384 -16.88 26.65 -12.11
CA LEU A 384 -17.07 25.22 -11.84
C LEU A 384 -16.20 24.71 -10.67
N LEU A 385 -15.10 25.40 -10.34
CA LEU A 385 -14.13 24.99 -9.32
C LEU A 385 -14.48 25.48 -7.90
N ILE A 386 -15.57 26.24 -7.72
CA ILE A 386 -15.96 26.84 -6.43
C ILE A 386 -16.22 25.83 -5.30
N HIS A 387 -16.46 24.57 -5.66
CA HIS A 387 -16.71 23.47 -4.73
C HIS A 387 -15.52 22.51 -4.58
N LEU A 388 -14.39 22.80 -5.23
CA LEU A 388 -13.23 21.92 -5.23
C LEU A 388 -12.63 21.82 -3.83
N GLY A 389 -12.57 20.59 -3.31
CA GLY A 389 -11.97 20.24 -2.02
C GLY A 389 -10.51 19.81 -2.15
N GLU A 390 -10.14 19.16 -3.25
CA GLU A 390 -8.80 18.65 -3.49
C GLU A 390 -8.34 18.90 -4.93
N LEU A 391 -7.11 19.40 -5.07
CA LEU A 391 -6.48 19.69 -6.35
C LEU A 391 -5.10 19.05 -6.41
N THR A 392 -4.89 18.22 -7.43
CA THR A 392 -3.57 17.68 -7.79
C THR A 392 -3.06 18.36 -9.05
N VAL A 393 -1.90 18.99 -8.97
CA VAL A 393 -1.13 19.55 -10.10
C VAL A 393 0.09 18.65 -10.32
N GLU A 394 0.01 17.76 -11.31
CA GLU A 394 1.06 16.78 -11.61
C GLU A 394 1.54 16.86 -13.06
N ASN A 395 2.84 16.68 -13.29
CA ASN A 395 3.45 16.62 -14.63
C ASN A 395 3.08 17.85 -15.50
N CYS A 396 3.05 19.04 -14.90
CA CYS A 396 2.79 20.30 -15.60
C CYS A 396 4.11 20.97 -15.98
N GLU A 397 4.72 20.48 -17.07
CA GLU A 397 6.06 20.88 -17.51
C GLU A 397 6.22 22.35 -17.89
N LEU A 398 5.13 23.05 -18.25
CA LEU A 398 5.17 24.44 -18.72
C LEU A 398 4.71 25.46 -17.66
N PHE A 399 4.38 25.01 -16.45
CA PHE A 399 3.79 25.87 -15.43
C PHE A 399 4.89 26.61 -14.66
N SER A 400 4.80 27.95 -14.63
CA SER A 400 5.64 28.79 -13.77
C SER A 400 5.16 28.83 -12.32
N CYS A 401 3.86 28.61 -12.10
CA CYS A 401 3.24 28.53 -10.79
C CYS A 401 2.22 27.37 -10.71
N ALA A 402 1.91 26.86 -9.52
CA ALA A 402 0.91 25.81 -9.38
C ALA A 402 -0.52 26.37 -9.49
N ILE A 403 -0.76 27.50 -8.81
CA ILE A 403 -2.04 28.19 -8.74
C ILE A 403 -1.86 29.59 -9.33
N SER A 404 -2.48 29.82 -10.49
CA SER A 404 -2.48 31.13 -11.15
C SER A 404 -3.46 32.11 -10.52
N SER A 405 -3.17 33.41 -10.64
CA SER A 405 -4.06 34.51 -10.24
C SER A 405 -5.44 34.44 -10.90
N ASN A 406 -5.55 33.80 -12.06
CA ASN A 406 -6.79 33.53 -12.79
C ASN A 406 -7.74 32.57 -12.06
N VAL A 407 -7.18 31.60 -11.32
CA VAL A 407 -7.94 30.47 -10.76
C VAL A 407 -8.10 30.58 -9.25
N VAL A 408 -7.14 31.22 -8.56
CA VAL A 408 -7.09 31.30 -7.10
C VAL A 408 -8.40 31.80 -6.46
N LYS A 409 -9.11 32.73 -7.11
CA LYS A 409 -10.39 33.29 -6.63
C LYS A 409 -11.52 32.24 -6.55
N PHE A 410 -11.41 31.17 -7.31
CA PHE A 410 -12.41 30.10 -7.41
C PHE A 410 -12.08 28.91 -6.50
N LEU A 411 -10.91 28.87 -5.86
CA LEU A 411 -10.45 27.73 -5.04
C LEU A 411 -10.69 27.94 -3.53
N ASN A 412 -11.68 28.75 -3.14
CA ASN A 412 -11.90 29.14 -1.73
C ASN A 412 -12.34 27.97 -0.82
N LYS A 413 -12.79 26.87 -1.39
CA LYS A 413 -13.17 25.64 -0.67
C LYS A 413 -12.06 24.58 -0.67
N LEU A 414 -10.91 24.88 -1.26
CA LEU A 414 -9.82 23.94 -1.35
C LEU A 414 -9.26 23.63 0.04
N THR A 415 -9.22 22.34 0.36
CA THR A 415 -8.71 21.79 1.61
C THR A 415 -7.39 21.06 1.42
N HIS A 416 -7.15 20.48 0.24
CA HIS A 416 -5.94 19.72 -0.08
C HIS A 416 -5.35 20.21 -1.41
N LEU A 417 -4.07 20.59 -1.38
CA LEU A 417 -3.31 20.93 -2.58
C LEU A 417 -2.08 20.05 -2.66
N ILE A 418 -1.98 19.27 -3.74
CA ILE A 418 -0.84 18.40 -4.03
C ILE A 418 -0.19 18.87 -5.33
N VAL A 419 1.08 19.24 -5.27
CA VAL A 419 1.86 19.65 -6.45
C VAL A 419 3.06 18.71 -6.57
N LYS A 420 3.13 17.95 -7.66
CA LYS A 420 4.15 16.92 -7.84
C LYS A 420 4.76 16.88 -9.24
N LYS A 421 6.07 16.70 -9.34
CA LYS A 421 6.79 16.47 -10.61
C LYS A 421 6.56 17.59 -11.65
N CYS A 422 6.74 18.84 -11.23
CA CYS A 422 6.60 20.00 -12.11
C CYS A 422 7.92 20.81 -12.11
N ASP A 423 8.68 20.67 -13.19
CA ASP A 423 10.09 21.11 -13.24
C ASP A 423 10.31 22.62 -13.37
N LEU A 424 9.28 23.37 -13.78
CA LEU A 424 9.36 24.82 -14.03
C LEU A 424 8.68 25.68 -12.97
N ILE A 425 8.00 25.07 -12.00
CA ILE A 425 7.30 25.83 -10.95
C ILE A 425 8.33 26.54 -10.08
N GLU A 426 8.31 27.87 -10.08
CA GLU A 426 9.18 28.72 -9.25
C GLU A 426 8.48 29.17 -7.96
N GLU A 427 7.14 29.28 -7.99
CA GLU A 427 6.27 29.68 -6.88
C GLU A 427 4.98 28.83 -6.85
N VAL A 428 4.42 28.54 -5.68
CA VAL A 428 3.17 27.75 -5.63
C VAL A 428 1.96 28.61 -6.01
N PHE A 429 1.92 29.86 -5.54
CA PHE A 429 0.80 30.77 -5.74
C PHE A 429 1.25 32.05 -6.45
N ASP A 430 0.74 32.26 -7.66
CA ASP A 430 0.84 33.52 -8.39
C ASP A 430 -0.40 34.37 -8.09
N LEU A 431 -0.17 35.60 -7.65
CA LEU A 431 -1.22 36.57 -7.31
C LEU A 431 -1.09 37.88 -8.09
N GLU A 432 -0.33 37.91 -9.19
CA GLU A 432 -0.21 39.12 -10.02
C GLU A 432 -1.61 39.63 -10.41
N GLY A 433 -1.87 40.93 -10.15
CA GLY A 433 -3.15 41.59 -10.45
C GLY A 433 -4.26 41.43 -9.38
N GLN A 434 -3.98 40.83 -8.23
CA GLN A 434 -4.90 40.77 -7.09
C GLN A 434 -4.72 42.01 -6.18
N ASN A 435 -5.69 42.91 -6.16
CA ASN A 435 -5.64 44.10 -5.29
C ASN A 435 -6.18 43.78 -3.89
N ALA A 436 -5.40 44.09 -2.84
CA ALA A 436 -5.85 44.02 -1.45
C ALA A 436 -6.99 45.03 -1.13
N GLU A 437 -7.20 46.03 -1.99
CA GLU A 437 -8.22 47.08 -1.84
C GLU A 437 -9.64 46.62 -2.23
N ASP A 438 -9.77 45.50 -2.95
CA ASP A 438 -11.06 44.95 -3.42
C ASP A 438 -11.86 44.20 -2.33
N GLY A 439 -11.46 44.33 -1.06
CA GLY A 439 -12.16 43.78 0.10
C GLY A 439 -12.13 42.25 0.25
N LYS A 440 -11.52 41.51 -0.69
CA LYS A 440 -11.35 40.04 -0.63
C LYS A 440 -10.00 39.66 0.02
N VAL A 441 -9.91 39.85 1.33
CA VAL A 441 -8.77 39.41 2.16
C VAL A 441 -9.06 37.98 2.67
N GLY A 442 -8.11 37.05 2.52
CA GLY A 442 -8.18 35.71 3.11
C GLY A 442 -8.48 34.54 2.14
N LEU A 443 -7.94 34.61 0.91
CA LEU A 443 -7.96 33.47 -0.02
C LEU A 443 -7.23 32.26 0.60
N MET A 444 -7.65 31.05 0.22
CA MET A 444 -7.06 29.78 0.68
C MET A 444 -7.20 29.48 2.18
N SER A 445 -8.09 30.19 2.90
CA SER A 445 -8.33 29.99 4.35
C SER A 445 -8.81 28.60 4.74
N GLN A 446 -9.33 27.79 3.81
CA GLN A 446 -9.78 26.43 4.09
C GLN A 446 -8.70 25.36 3.88
N LEU A 447 -7.52 25.74 3.36
CA LEU A 447 -6.45 24.79 3.06
C LEU A 447 -5.94 24.15 4.35
N GLN A 448 -5.97 22.81 4.41
CA GLN A 448 -5.55 21.99 5.54
C GLN A 448 -4.25 21.24 5.27
N THR A 449 -4.01 20.85 4.02
CA THR A 449 -2.86 20.07 3.61
C THR A 449 -2.20 20.67 2.37
N LEU A 450 -0.88 20.82 2.43
CA LEU A 450 -0.05 21.28 1.31
C LEU A 450 1.12 20.31 1.12
N ASP A 451 1.10 19.60 -0.01
CA ASP A 451 2.13 18.63 -0.38
C ASP A 451 2.86 19.10 -1.63
N LEU A 452 4.18 19.30 -1.51
CA LEU A 452 5.06 19.78 -2.57
C LEU A 452 6.17 18.75 -2.81
N ILE A 453 6.15 18.08 -3.96
CA ILE A 453 6.98 16.89 -4.21
C ILE A 453 7.70 17.02 -5.55
N ASP A 454 9.01 16.84 -5.56
CA ASP A 454 9.82 16.84 -6.79
C ASP A 454 9.62 18.13 -7.62
N LEU A 455 9.84 19.29 -6.99
CA LEU A 455 9.74 20.62 -7.62
C LEU A 455 11.14 21.27 -7.66
N PRO A 456 11.99 20.93 -8.65
CA PRO A 456 13.40 21.30 -8.63
C PRO A 456 13.65 22.81 -8.71
N ARG A 457 12.78 23.58 -9.38
CA ARG A 457 12.91 25.03 -9.54
C ARG A 457 12.20 25.89 -8.50
N LEU A 458 11.44 25.28 -7.58
CA LEU A 458 10.66 26.01 -6.58
C LEU A 458 11.60 26.85 -5.70
N ARG A 459 11.37 28.17 -5.64
CA ARG A 459 12.22 29.13 -4.91
C ARG A 459 11.60 29.57 -3.59
N HIS A 460 10.28 29.70 -3.56
CA HIS A 460 9.53 30.04 -2.35
C HIS A 460 8.11 29.47 -2.46
N LEU A 461 7.44 29.28 -1.32
CA LEU A 461 6.06 28.76 -1.30
C LEU A 461 5.07 29.82 -1.79
N TRP A 462 5.15 31.05 -1.26
CA TRP A 462 4.40 32.23 -1.73
C TRP A 462 5.18 33.52 -1.42
N SER A 463 4.95 34.61 -2.17
CA SER A 463 5.64 35.89 -1.97
C SER A 463 5.24 36.60 -0.66
N ILE A 464 6.07 37.52 -0.16
CA ILE A 464 5.75 38.38 1.00
C ILE A 464 4.50 39.23 0.71
N ASP A 465 4.39 39.78 -0.50
CA ASP A 465 3.24 40.58 -0.93
C ASP A 465 1.94 39.76 -0.93
N ALA A 466 2.06 38.44 -1.09
CA ALA A 466 0.94 37.51 -1.09
C ALA A 466 0.29 37.34 0.29
N GLN A 467 0.98 37.66 1.39
CA GLN A 467 0.47 37.47 2.75
C GLN A 467 -0.70 38.40 3.10
N ARG A 468 -0.83 39.54 2.43
CA ARG A 468 -1.99 40.43 2.59
C ARG A 468 -3.26 39.84 1.99
N ILE A 469 -3.12 38.82 1.14
CA ILE A 469 -4.19 38.26 0.30
C ILE A 469 -4.49 36.81 0.70
N LEU A 470 -3.46 35.98 0.88
CA LEU A 470 -3.55 34.58 1.29
C LEU A 470 -3.61 34.45 2.81
N CYS A 471 -4.45 33.55 3.29
CA CYS A 471 -4.58 33.21 4.71
C CYS A 471 -4.54 31.70 4.86
N PHE A 472 -3.55 31.17 5.58
CA PHE A 472 -3.37 29.72 5.79
C PHE A 472 -3.64 29.29 7.24
N GLN A 473 -4.59 29.96 7.91
CA GLN A 473 -4.89 29.73 9.33
C GLN A 473 -5.32 28.30 9.65
N ASN A 474 -5.87 27.55 8.68
CA ASN A 474 -6.30 26.17 8.85
C ASN A 474 -5.31 25.12 8.34
N LEU A 475 -4.13 25.53 7.86
CA LEU A 475 -3.12 24.58 7.37
C LEU A 475 -2.60 23.76 8.55
N LYS A 476 -2.79 22.44 8.51
CA LYS A 476 -2.42 21.49 9.55
C LYS A 476 -1.20 20.66 9.17
N PHE A 477 -1.09 20.29 7.90
CA PHE A 477 -0.06 19.38 7.40
C PHE A 477 0.70 20.05 6.26
N LEU A 478 2.01 20.05 6.37
CA LEU A 478 2.92 20.51 5.32
C LEU A 478 3.99 19.45 5.06
N GLU A 479 4.06 18.97 3.82
CA GLU A 479 5.08 18.02 3.38
C GLU A 479 5.80 18.55 2.13
N ILE A 480 7.13 18.75 2.23
CA ILE A 480 7.98 19.26 1.16
C ILE A 480 9.10 18.25 0.88
N HIS A 481 9.18 17.79 -0.36
CA HIS A 481 10.04 16.70 -0.79
C HIS A 481 10.82 17.07 -2.05
N ASN A 482 12.13 16.88 -2.01
CA ASN A 482 13.02 17.00 -3.18
C ASN A 482 12.86 18.32 -3.96
N CYS A 483 12.60 19.43 -3.26
CA CYS A 483 12.50 20.76 -3.86
C CYS A 483 13.89 21.42 -3.84
N GLY A 484 14.57 21.41 -4.98
CA GLY A 484 16.01 21.66 -5.08
C GLY A 484 16.43 23.12 -4.85
N ASN A 485 15.64 24.08 -5.34
CA ASN A 485 15.97 25.51 -5.34
C ASN A 485 15.45 26.32 -4.14
N LEU A 486 14.75 25.67 -3.21
CA LEU A 486 14.32 26.35 -1.98
C LEU A 486 15.57 26.68 -1.15
N THR A 487 15.81 27.97 -0.90
CA THR A 487 16.86 28.44 0.02
C THR A 487 16.34 28.54 1.46
N ASN A 488 15.06 28.89 1.58
CA ASN A 488 14.31 28.90 2.83
C ASN A 488 12.86 28.44 2.58
N ILE A 489 12.15 28.03 3.63
CA ILE A 489 10.76 27.59 3.51
C ILE A 489 9.80 28.73 3.79
N PHE A 490 10.05 29.49 4.84
CA PHE A 490 9.21 30.59 5.29
C PHE A 490 10.01 31.85 5.51
N THR A 491 9.32 32.99 5.46
CA THR A 491 9.74 34.17 6.19
C THR A 491 9.10 34.18 7.58
N LEU A 492 9.62 35.00 8.50
CA LEU A 492 9.10 35.06 9.87
C LEU A 492 7.60 35.41 9.93
N SER A 493 7.14 36.34 9.09
CA SER A 493 5.73 36.73 8.99
C SER A 493 4.83 35.57 8.51
N MET A 494 5.29 34.76 7.56
CA MET A 494 4.58 33.53 7.14
C MET A 494 4.42 32.54 8.30
N ALA A 495 5.51 32.31 9.04
CA ALA A 495 5.52 31.39 10.17
C ALA A 495 4.56 31.82 11.30
N MET A 496 4.40 33.12 11.52
CA MET A 496 3.43 33.68 12.48
C MET A 496 1.98 33.49 12.02
N GLY A 497 1.70 33.49 10.71
CA GLY A 497 0.36 33.28 10.16
C GLY A 497 -0.15 31.83 10.22
N LEU A 498 0.76 30.86 10.40
CA LEU A 498 0.48 29.42 10.39
C LEU A 498 0.08 28.90 11.78
N VAL A 499 -1.07 29.38 12.28
CA VAL A 499 -1.53 29.13 13.66
C VAL A 499 -1.99 27.69 13.93
N SER A 500 -2.51 26.99 12.92
CA SER A 500 -3.01 25.61 13.06
C SER A 500 -2.05 24.55 12.52
N LEU A 501 -0.81 24.88 12.19
CA LEU A 501 0.12 23.89 11.66
C LEU A 501 0.44 22.87 12.77
N HIS A 502 0.10 21.60 12.55
CA HIS A 502 0.33 20.50 13.50
C HIS A 502 1.59 19.73 13.16
N GLU A 503 1.85 19.51 11.88
CA GLU A 503 2.94 18.67 11.40
C GLU A 503 3.66 19.30 10.20
N MET A 504 4.99 19.31 10.28
CA MET A 504 5.87 19.82 9.22
C MET A 504 6.93 18.77 8.87
N LYS A 505 6.98 18.39 7.59
CA LYS A 505 7.97 17.46 7.05
C LYS A 505 8.70 18.07 5.87
N ILE A 506 10.03 18.14 5.95
CA ILE A 506 10.89 18.66 4.88
C ILE A 506 11.99 17.63 4.62
N LYS A 507 12.03 17.09 3.39
CA LYS A 507 12.90 15.97 3.04
C LYS A 507 13.63 16.20 1.71
N GLY A 508 14.93 15.94 1.67
CA GLY A 508 15.70 15.89 0.42
C GLY A 508 15.85 17.21 -0.33
N CYS A 509 15.63 18.36 0.33
CA CYS A 509 15.79 19.68 -0.27
C CYS A 509 17.25 20.14 -0.10
N ALA A 510 17.99 20.24 -1.21
CA ALA A 510 19.45 20.34 -1.18
C ALA A 510 20.00 21.73 -0.83
N LEU A 511 19.30 22.80 -1.23
CA LEU A 511 19.74 24.19 -1.06
C LEU A 511 19.11 24.91 0.13
N VAL A 512 18.22 24.25 0.90
CA VAL A 512 17.61 24.87 2.09
C VAL A 512 18.71 25.14 3.11
N GLU A 513 19.03 26.41 3.33
CA GLU A 513 20.01 26.87 4.31
C GLU A 513 19.33 27.17 5.65
N GLU A 514 18.09 27.63 5.61
CA GLU A 514 17.32 28.11 6.77
C GLU A 514 15.87 27.63 6.65
N ILE A 515 15.19 27.26 7.74
CA ILE A 515 13.74 26.99 7.65
C ILE A 515 12.95 28.29 7.58
N ILE A 516 13.32 29.26 8.43
CA ILE A 516 12.68 30.58 8.54
C ILE A 516 13.75 31.66 8.35
N THR A 517 13.49 32.61 7.45
CA THR A 517 14.37 33.77 7.23
C THR A 517 13.78 35.05 7.86
N LYS A 518 14.63 35.86 8.51
CA LYS A 518 14.25 37.18 9.06
C LYS A 518 14.13 38.22 7.93
N GLU A 519 13.05 38.99 7.94
CA GLU A 519 12.82 40.10 6.99
C GLU A 519 13.44 41.40 7.51
N GLU A 520 13.96 42.26 6.62
CA GLU A 520 14.73 43.48 6.98
C GLU A 520 13.92 44.54 7.73
N GLU A 521 12.59 44.60 7.54
CA GLU A 521 11.72 45.66 8.06
C GLU A 521 11.09 45.38 9.44
N GLN A 522 11.43 44.27 10.11
CA GLN A 522 10.79 43.92 11.39
C GLN A 522 11.50 44.50 12.62
N GLU A 523 10.75 45.20 13.47
CA GLU A 523 11.22 45.66 14.78
C GLU A 523 11.74 44.50 15.66
N GLU A 524 12.80 44.79 16.41
CA GLU A 524 13.36 43.92 17.46
C GLU A 524 12.39 43.83 18.65
N GLY A 525 11.40 42.97 18.51
CA GLY A 525 10.49 42.57 19.59
C GLY A 525 11.01 41.34 20.32
N TRP A 526 10.97 41.35 21.65
CA TRP A 526 11.34 40.20 22.46
C TRP A 526 10.25 39.13 22.38
N ASN A 527 10.63 37.89 22.04
CA ASN A 527 9.80 36.68 21.97
C ASN A 527 8.65 36.73 20.94
N LYS A 528 8.81 36.04 19.80
CA LYS A 528 7.75 35.87 18.81
C LYS A 528 7.23 34.43 18.83
N THR A 529 5.94 34.25 19.11
CA THR A 529 5.31 32.93 19.01
C THR A 529 5.08 32.57 17.54
N ILE A 530 5.56 31.40 17.13
CA ILE A 530 5.35 30.83 15.80
C ILE A 530 4.76 29.43 15.94
N PHE A 531 4.01 28.98 14.95
CA PHE A 531 3.44 27.64 14.91
C PHE A 531 2.87 27.14 16.26
N PRO A 532 1.89 27.85 16.87
CA PRO A 532 1.42 27.55 18.23
C PRO A 532 0.84 26.15 18.41
N SER A 533 0.41 25.50 17.33
CA SER A 533 -0.17 24.14 17.35
C SER A 533 0.79 23.03 16.87
N LEU A 534 2.02 23.38 16.50
CA LEU A 534 2.96 22.44 15.87
C LEU A 534 3.47 21.44 16.89
N SER A 535 3.17 20.15 16.68
CA SER A 535 3.57 19.05 17.55
C SER A 535 4.77 18.29 17.00
N LEU A 536 4.93 18.24 15.67
CA LEU A 536 5.95 17.42 15.01
C LEU A 536 6.72 18.19 13.92
N ILE A 537 8.05 18.16 14.02
CA ILE A 537 8.98 18.60 12.97
C ILE A 537 9.83 17.43 12.50
N VAL A 538 9.86 17.18 11.19
CA VAL A 538 10.76 16.21 10.55
C VAL A 538 11.59 16.89 9.46
N LEU A 539 12.89 16.96 9.68
CA LEU A 539 13.90 17.46 8.76
C LEU A 539 14.81 16.29 8.35
N LYS A 540 14.86 15.94 7.08
CA LYS A 540 15.62 14.77 6.62
C LYS A 540 16.40 15.02 5.34
N ARG A 541 17.69 14.67 5.30
CA ARG A 541 18.56 14.80 4.12
C ARG A 541 18.56 16.23 3.58
N LEU A 542 18.93 17.19 4.45
CA LEU A 542 19.03 18.61 4.11
C LEU A 542 20.52 19.04 4.23
N PRO A 543 21.34 18.83 3.18
CA PRO A 543 22.80 18.96 3.25
C PRO A 543 23.29 20.40 3.46
N SER A 544 22.50 21.41 3.07
CA SER A 544 22.86 22.83 3.22
C SER A 544 22.28 23.49 4.46
N LEU A 545 21.40 22.81 5.20
CA LEU A 545 20.67 23.40 6.33
C LEU A 545 21.64 23.78 7.45
N GLN A 546 21.72 25.08 7.74
CA GLN A 546 22.57 25.66 8.78
C GLN A 546 21.78 25.94 10.06
N CYS A 547 20.58 26.50 9.91
CA CYS A 547 19.77 27.05 11.00
C CYS A 547 18.27 26.75 10.85
N PHE A 548 17.54 26.77 11.97
CA PHE A 548 16.08 26.81 11.90
C PHE A 548 15.57 28.22 11.60
N TYR A 549 16.19 29.24 12.20
CA TYR A 549 15.85 30.65 12.02
C TYR A 549 17.13 31.49 11.93
N SER A 550 17.19 32.46 11.02
CA SER A 550 18.37 33.31 10.82
C SER A 550 18.45 34.57 11.65
N GLY A 551 17.34 35.00 12.23
CA GLY A 551 17.35 36.14 13.14
C GLY A 551 17.93 35.81 14.52
N SER A 552 18.23 36.85 15.29
CA SER A 552 18.69 36.77 16.68
C SER A 552 17.54 36.63 17.70
N ASP A 553 16.30 36.88 17.27
CA ASP A 553 15.12 36.85 18.14
C ASP A 553 14.86 35.44 18.70
N VAL A 554 14.26 35.38 19.89
CA VAL A 554 13.77 34.13 20.46
C VAL A 554 12.40 33.81 19.85
N LEU A 555 12.28 32.66 19.19
CA LEU A 555 11.03 32.13 18.68
C LEU A 555 10.43 31.12 19.67
N GLU A 556 9.13 31.14 19.89
CA GLU A 556 8.47 30.19 20.79
C GLU A 556 7.57 29.23 20.00
N CYS A 557 7.82 27.93 20.14
CA CYS A 557 6.98 26.85 19.60
C CYS A 557 6.32 26.09 20.77
N PRO A 558 5.19 26.59 21.32
CA PRO A 558 4.69 26.16 22.63
C PRO A 558 4.20 24.71 22.69
N SER A 559 3.72 24.16 21.57
CA SER A 559 3.13 22.81 21.49
C SER A 559 4.07 21.74 20.93
N LEU A 560 5.33 22.07 20.67
CA LEU A 560 6.26 21.16 20.00
C LEU A 560 6.68 20.02 20.93
N GLU A 561 6.32 18.80 20.55
CA GLU A 561 6.53 17.57 21.34
C GLU A 561 7.59 16.67 20.71
N ASP A 562 7.67 16.62 19.38
CA ASP A 562 8.54 15.72 18.64
C ASP A 562 9.40 16.46 17.59
N ILE A 563 10.72 16.26 17.65
CA ILE A 563 11.67 16.78 16.66
C ILE A 563 12.49 15.62 16.09
N SER A 564 12.58 15.55 14.77
CA SER A 564 13.43 14.59 14.06
C SER A 564 14.29 15.29 13.01
N VAL A 565 15.60 15.37 13.24
CA VAL A 565 16.60 15.88 12.30
C VAL A 565 17.54 14.74 11.93
N VAL A 566 17.60 14.36 10.65
CA VAL A 566 18.42 13.22 10.19
C VAL A 566 19.13 13.59 8.89
N ASP A 567 20.43 13.31 8.79
CA ASP A 567 21.26 13.62 7.62
C ASP A 567 21.28 15.14 7.26
N CYS A 568 21.51 16.01 8.25
CA CYS A 568 21.60 17.47 8.10
C CYS A 568 22.96 18.01 8.61
N PRO A 569 24.08 17.70 7.90
CA PRO A 569 25.44 17.82 8.44
C PRO A 569 25.92 19.24 8.75
N LYS A 570 25.31 20.28 8.18
CA LYS A 570 25.69 21.68 8.44
C LYS A 570 24.91 22.32 9.59
N MET A 571 23.94 21.62 10.17
CA MET A 571 23.00 22.21 11.11
C MET A 571 23.63 22.34 12.51
N LYS A 572 23.86 23.57 12.98
CA LYS A 572 24.61 23.86 14.24
C LYS A 572 23.74 24.25 15.44
N ILE A 573 22.41 24.39 15.28
CA ILE A 573 21.60 25.33 16.09
C ILE A 573 20.74 24.72 17.20
N LEU A 574 20.65 23.40 17.33
CA LEU A 574 19.95 22.84 18.50
C LEU A 574 20.68 23.18 19.83
N ALA A 575 21.90 23.77 19.78
CA ALA A 575 22.68 24.16 20.94
C ALA A 575 22.26 25.52 21.53
N SER A 576 22.02 26.52 20.67
CA SER A 576 21.75 27.92 21.07
C SER A 576 20.30 28.16 21.48
N THR A 577 19.40 27.28 21.07
CA THR A 577 17.95 27.26 21.32
C THR A 577 17.60 27.21 22.82
N PHE A 578 18.53 26.80 23.69
CA PHE A 578 18.24 26.46 25.09
C PHE A 578 18.97 27.28 26.15
N SER A 579 19.87 28.19 25.74
CA SER A 579 20.66 28.99 26.68
C SER A 579 19.94 30.28 27.06
N ARG A 580 19.37 30.28 28.26
CA ARG A 580 18.88 31.49 28.95
C ARG A 580 20.05 32.11 29.69
N GLU A 581 20.70 33.12 29.11
CA GLU A 581 21.52 34.02 29.92
C GLU A 581 20.57 34.92 30.71
N GLN A 582 20.37 34.57 31.98
CA GLN A 582 20.05 35.55 33.00
C GLN A 582 21.37 35.94 33.65
N ASP A 583 21.91 37.09 33.29
CA ASP A 583 22.76 37.87 34.18
C ASP A 583 22.26 39.32 34.15
N SER A 584 21.22 39.55 34.94
CA SER A 584 20.90 40.87 35.45
C SER A 584 20.93 40.80 36.98
N SER A 585 22.13 40.66 37.55
CA SER A 585 22.40 41.20 38.87
C SER A 585 23.56 42.17 38.76
N MET A 586 23.24 43.46 38.90
CA MET A 586 24.22 44.46 39.29
C MET A 586 24.97 43.95 40.51
N ASN A 587 26.29 43.90 40.44
CA ASN A 587 27.15 44.11 41.60
C ASN A 587 28.36 44.94 41.15
N VAL A 588 28.55 46.01 41.91
CA VAL A 588 29.48 47.13 41.75
C VAL A 588 30.84 46.74 42.33
N GLU A 589 31.91 47.19 41.65
CA GLU A 589 33.29 47.44 42.12
C GLU A 589 34.10 46.28 42.75
N GLU A 590 35.32 46.00 42.26
CA GLU A 590 36.55 46.75 42.58
C GLU A 590 37.78 46.17 41.84
N ASN A 591 38.76 47.05 41.59
CA ASN A 591 40.02 46.87 40.87
C ASN A 591 40.95 45.73 41.36
N LYS A 592 41.70 45.14 40.41
CA LYS A 592 43.19 45.11 40.44
C LYS A 592 43.83 44.63 39.13
N GLU A 593 44.66 45.50 38.58
CA GLU A 593 45.64 45.27 37.51
C GLU A 593 46.66 44.17 37.84
N ARG A 594 47.16 43.45 36.82
CA ARG A 594 48.59 43.38 36.43
C ARG A 594 48.86 42.49 35.19
N ILE A 595 49.22 43.16 34.06
CA ILE A 595 50.34 42.98 33.08
C ILE A 595 51.05 41.59 33.05
N CYS A 596 51.45 40.95 31.93
CA CYS A 596 51.91 41.40 30.59
C CYS A 596 51.72 40.34 29.47
N GLU A 597 51.47 40.85 28.26
CA GLU A 597 52.11 40.58 26.94
C GLU A 597 52.27 39.15 26.37
N GLY A 598 51.73 39.00 25.16
CA GLY A 598 52.04 37.94 24.20
C GLY A 598 51.05 37.95 23.02
N ASP A 599 51.36 38.75 22.00
CA ASP A 599 50.67 38.77 20.70
C ASP A 599 50.50 37.36 20.10
N SER A 600 49.26 36.99 19.80
CA SER A 600 48.93 36.34 18.53
C SER A 600 47.45 36.59 18.22
N ASP A 601 47.24 37.39 17.17
CA ASP A 601 45.96 37.66 16.55
C ASP A 601 45.19 36.38 16.23
N LEU A 602 44.03 36.19 16.87
CA LEU A 602 42.88 35.49 16.32
C LEU A 602 41.62 36.19 16.82
N PRO A 603 40.71 36.68 15.96
CA PRO A 603 39.44 37.20 16.41
C PRO A 603 38.63 36.06 17.00
N ALA A 604 38.19 36.22 18.25
CA ALA A 604 37.19 35.34 18.86
C ALA A 604 35.95 35.30 17.93
N PRO A 605 35.42 34.11 17.58
CA PRO A 605 34.31 34.05 16.65
C PRO A 605 33.05 34.50 17.38
N HIS A 606 32.54 35.68 17.00
CA HIS A 606 31.16 36.08 17.22
C HIS A 606 30.25 35.01 16.57
N VAL A 607 29.74 34.09 17.36
CA VAL A 607 28.81 33.04 16.95
C VAL A 607 27.62 33.14 17.87
N PHE A 608 26.42 33.33 17.32
CA PHE A 608 25.18 32.61 17.65
C PHE A 608 23.96 33.42 17.14
N ASN A 609 23.48 33.11 15.94
CA ASN A 609 22.18 33.56 15.43
C ASN A 609 21.16 32.42 15.55
N GLY A 610 19.93 32.71 16.01
CA GLY A 610 18.80 31.80 16.08
C GLY A 610 18.55 31.12 17.45
N LYS A 611 17.54 31.57 18.20
CA LYS A 611 17.05 30.91 19.42
C LYS A 611 15.58 30.50 19.23
N VAL A 612 15.24 29.22 19.45
CA VAL A 612 13.86 28.70 19.49
C VAL A 612 13.63 28.00 20.83
N ALA A 613 12.72 28.51 21.66
CA ALA A 613 12.39 27.91 22.94
C ALA A 613 11.35 26.77 22.74
N VAL A 614 11.71 25.54 23.15
CA VAL A 614 10.81 24.37 23.13
C VAL A 614 10.64 23.82 24.54
N GLN A 615 9.44 23.99 25.12
CA GLN A 615 9.18 23.71 26.55
C GLN A 615 8.52 22.34 26.81
N ARG A 616 8.01 21.68 25.76
CA ARG A 616 7.22 20.43 25.85
C ARG A 616 7.87 19.23 25.17
N LEU A 617 9.11 19.37 24.68
CA LEU A 617 9.79 18.35 23.90
C LEU A 617 9.88 17.01 24.66
N HIS A 618 9.27 15.98 24.09
CA HIS A 618 9.21 14.63 24.63
C HIS A 618 10.10 13.64 23.84
N THR A 619 10.15 13.80 22.51
CA THR A 619 10.92 12.95 21.60
C THR A 619 11.92 13.79 20.82
N LEU A 620 13.19 13.36 20.83
CA LEU A 620 14.24 13.95 19.99
C LEU A 620 14.90 12.86 19.15
N ARG A 621 14.98 13.06 17.82
CA ARG A 621 15.75 12.21 16.92
C ARG A 621 16.78 13.07 16.20
N VAL A 622 18.06 12.82 16.42
CA VAL A 622 19.17 13.62 15.87
C VAL A 622 20.35 12.73 15.52
N ALA A 623 21.30 13.22 14.72
CA ALA A 623 22.60 12.57 14.61
C ALA A 623 23.52 12.98 15.79
N TRP A 624 24.51 12.14 16.08
CA TRP A 624 25.37 12.27 17.27
C TRP A 624 26.22 13.53 17.22
N SER A 625 26.76 13.88 16.05
CA SER A 625 27.53 15.11 15.82
C SER A 625 26.78 16.34 16.29
N GLU A 626 25.52 16.46 15.86
CA GLU A 626 24.64 17.58 16.17
C GLU A 626 24.38 17.63 17.68
N LEU A 627 24.17 16.48 18.32
CA LEU A 627 23.96 16.43 19.77
C LEU A 627 25.21 16.82 20.58
N MET A 628 26.42 16.47 20.10
CA MET A 628 27.66 16.83 20.81
C MET A 628 27.96 18.34 20.73
N GLU A 629 27.63 19.00 19.62
CA GLU A 629 27.68 20.47 19.55
C GLU A 629 26.73 21.12 20.57
N ILE A 630 25.53 20.55 20.78
CA ILE A 630 24.62 20.97 21.87
C ILE A 630 25.28 20.78 23.24
N TRP A 631 26.04 19.70 23.41
CA TRP A 631 26.60 19.34 24.71
C TRP A 631 27.84 20.11 25.15
N CYS A 632 28.63 20.63 24.21
CA CYS A 632 29.89 21.33 24.50
C CYS A 632 29.69 22.77 24.99
N HIS A 633 28.60 23.46 24.62
CA HIS A 633 28.34 24.85 25.00
C HIS A 633 27.44 24.93 26.24
N LYS A 634 28.03 24.80 27.45
CA LYS A 634 27.43 25.04 28.79
C LYS A 634 25.92 24.74 28.90
N PHE A 635 25.60 23.46 28.83
CA PHE A 635 24.28 22.85 29.03
C PHE A 635 23.55 23.35 30.30
N GLN A 636 22.37 23.97 30.18
CA GLN A 636 21.46 24.20 31.32
C GLN A 636 20.34 23.14 31.33
N SER A 637 20.28 22.33 32.41
CA SER A 637 19.41 21.15 32.53
C SER A 637 17.88 21.41 32.48
N LYS A 638 17.43 22.66 32.46
CA LYS A 638 16.01 23.01 32.59
C LYS A 638 15.20 22.85 31.31
N SER A 639 15.81 22.86 30.13
CA SER A 639 15.06 22.90 28.87
C SER A 639 14.60 21.54 28.34
N PHE A 640 15.30 20.45 28.71
CA PHE A 640 14.96 19.08 28.28
C PHE A 640 14.36 18.24 29.40
N HIS A 641 13.88 18.86 30.48
CA HIS A 641 13.36 18.13 31.63
C HIS A 641 12.15 17.25 31.29
N LYS A 642 11.46 17.42 30.16
CA LYS A 642 10.34 16.53 29.73
C LYS A 642 10.74 15.46 28.71
N LEU A 643 12.00 15.46 28.27
CA LEU A 643 12.49 14.57 27.22
C LEU A 643 12.52 13.13 27.75
N GLY A 644 11.64 12.28 27.21
CA GLY A 644 11.48 10.89 27.62
C GLY A 644 12.11 9.90 26.65
N TYR A 645 12.24 10.28 25.38
CA TYR A 645 12.77 9.45 24.30
C TYR A 645 13.83 10.20 23.49
N ILE A 646 14.96 9.54 23.24
CA ILE A 646 15.97 10.00 22.29
C ILE A 646 16.31 8.90 21.29
N LYS A 647 16.38 9.25 20.00
CA LYS A 647 17.02 8.44 18.97
C LYS A 647 18.26 9.13 18.41
N LEU A 648 19.39 8.44 18.43
CA LEU A 648 20.68 8.91 17.93
C LEU A 648 21.09 8.14 16.68
N THR A 649 21.54 8.87 15.67
CA THR A 649 22.05 8.34 14.41
C THR A 649 23.52 8.72 14.19
N CYS A 650 24.25 8.00 13.34
CA CYS A 650 25.55 8.44 12.81
C CYS A 650 26.65 8.75 13.87
N PHE A 651 26.94 7.85 14.81
CA PHE A 651 28.07 8.07 15.74
C PHE A 651 29.44 8.00 15.03
N PRO A 652 30.39 8.87 15.39
CA PRO A 652 31.78 8.78 14.98
C PRO A 652 32.53 7.74 15.82
N GLY A 653 33.34 6.92 15.15
CA GLY A 653 34.33 6.05 15.80
C GLY A 653 33.88 4.61 16.07
N GLU A 654 34.84 3.81 16.55
CA GLU A 654 34.70 2.38 16.85
C GLU A 654 34.03 2.12 18.22
N SER A 655 33.92 3.13 19.10
CA SER A 655 33.32 2.98 20.44
C SER A 655 32.46 4.20 20.80
N ALA A 656 31.21 3.98 21.24
CA ALA A 656 30.36 5.05 21.78
C ALA A 656 30.29 4.96 23.31
N ILE A 657 30.90 5.94 23.98
CA ILE A 657 30.80 6.07 25.44
C ILE A 657 29.61 6.98 25.78
N LEU A 658 28.50 6.39 26.21
CA LEU A 658 27.41 7.12 26.84
C LEU A 658 27.75 7.27 28.32
N SER A 659 28.47 8.36 28.64
CA SER A 659 28.96 8.64 29.99
C SER A 659 27.84 8.91 30.99
N SER A 660 28.15 8.87 32.28
CA SER A 660 27.20 9.27 33.33
C SER A 660 26.69 10.70 33.17
N ASP A 661 27.51 11.58 32.59
CA ASP A 661 27.18 12.98 32.35
C ASP A 661 26.03 13.13 31.34
N PHE A 662 25.93 12.20 30.36
CA PHE A 662 24.81 12.14 29.41
C PHE A 662 23.48 11.97 30.15
N PHE A 663 23.41 10.99 31.05
CA PHE A 663 22.18 10.65 31.77
C PHE A 663 21.85 11.66 32.88
N GLN A 664 22.87 12.24 33.55
CA GLN A 664 22.65 13.31 34.54
C GLN A 664 22.00 14.55 33.92
N ARG A 665 22.36 14.86 32.68
CA ARG A 665 21.83 16.01 31.92
C ARG A 665 20.39 15.77 31.42
N LEU A 666 19.93 14.53 31.38
CA LEU A 666 18.62 14.11 30.86
C LEU A 666 17.84 13.32 31.92
N PRO A 667 17.36 13.98 32.98
CA PRO A 667 16.88 13.30 34.19
C PRO A 667 15.63 12.45 34.00
N ASN A 668 14.84 12.70 32.95
CA ASN A 668 13.59 11.99 32.67
C ASN A 668 13.68 11.05 31.45
N LEU A 669 14.89 10.79 30.93
CA LEU A 669 15.09 9.89 29.81
C LEU A 669 14.76 8.44 30.22
N ARG A 670 13.75 7.85 29.57
CA ARG A 670 13.32 6.47 29.80
C ARG A 670 13.60 5.55 28.62
N ALA A 671 13.75 6.12 27.42
CA ALA A 671 13.90 5.37 26.19
C ALA A 671 15.03 5.94 25.32
N LEU A 672 15.92 5.05 24.86
CA LEU A 672 17.05 5.39 24.01
C LEU A 672 17.06 4.48 22.79
N ALA A 673 17.25 5.05 21.62
CA ALA A 673 17.45 4.32 20.39
C ALA A 673 18.76 4.74 19.71
N LEU A 674 19.59 3.79 19.32
CA LEU A 674 20.80 4.02 18.54
C LEU A 674 20.60 3.39 17.16
N SER A 675 20.87 4.13 16.10
CA SER A 675 20.84 3.56 14.75
C SER A 675 21.88 4.09 13.78
N ASP A 676 22.05 3.38 12.66
CA ASP A 676 22.81 3.84 11.49
C ASP A 676 24.22 4.30 11.86
N SER A 677 25.03 3.40 12.44
CA SER A 677 26.37 3.73 12.95
C SER A 677 27.34 2.54 12.91
N LEU A 678 28.64 2.84 12.90
CA LEU A 678 29.74 1.86 12.82
C LEU A 678 30.35 1.53 14.19
N ILE A 679 29.61 1.76 15.28
CA ILE A 679 30.04 1.41 16.64
C ILE A 679 30.33 -0.09 16.73
N GLU A 680 31.48 -0.44 17.29
CA GLU A 680 31.85 -1.81 17.64
C GLU A 680 31.35 -2.19 19.04
N GLU A 681 31.29 -1.23 19.97
CA GLU A 681 30.99 -1.44 21.39
C GLU A 681 30.19 -0.28 22.03
N ILE A 682 29.23 -0.61 22.90
CA ILE A 682 28.37 0.36 23.61
C ILE A 682 28.73 0.36 25.10
N PHE A 683 29.18 1.49 25.63
CA PHE A 683 29.41 1.66 27.07
C PHE A 683 28.28 2.47 27.70
N LEU A 684 27.47 1.82 28.55
CA LEU A 684 26.44 2.47 29.37
C LEU A 684 26.97 2.67 30.80
N HIS A 685 27.48 3.86 31.09
CA HIS A 685 28.02 4.19 32.42
C HIS A 685 26.97 4.95 33.24
N GLN A 686 26.13 4.24 34.00
CA GLN A 686 25.16 4.88 34.91
C GLN A 686 25.74 4.94 36.32
N VAL A 687 26.03 6.15 36.83
CA VAL A 687 26.44 6.32 38.23
C VAL A 687 25.20 6.16 39.13
N ARG A 688 25.32 5.36 40.19
CA ARG A 688 24.32 5.23 41.28
C ARG A 688 24.08 6.61 41.92
N THR A 689 23.09 7.35 41.43
CA THR A 689 22.56 8.53 42.11
C THR A 689 21.05 8.41 42.18
N ASP A 690 20.57 8.01 43.36
CA ASP A 690 19.18 8.01 43.85
C ASP A 690 18.11 7.27 43.01
N GLU A 691 17.14 6.69 43.71
CA GLU A 691 16.26 5.57 43.32
C GLU A 691 15.30 5.74 42.11
N HIS A 692 15.50 6.72 41.20
CA HIS A 692 14.44 7.09 40.22
C HIS A 692 14.90 7.35 38.78
N ARG A 693 16.13 7.01 38.37
CA ARG A 693 16.70 7.44 37.06
C ARG A 693 17.24 6.29 36.21
N TYR A 694 16.35 5.48 35.62
CA TYR A 694 16.78 4.32 34.86
C TYR A 694 16.16 4.21 33.46
N LEU A 695 16.96 3.73 32.51
CA LEU A 695 16.57 3.45 31.14
C LEU A 695 15.67 2.20 31.10
N ALA A 696 14.43 2.35 30.68
CA ALA A 696 13.45 1.25 30.58
C ALA A 696 13.41 0.64 29.18
N PHE A 697 13.75 1.40 28.14
CA PHE A 697 13.69 0.96 26.75
C PHE A 697 15.00 1.25 26.01
N LEU A 698 15.55 0.24 25.34
CA LEU A 698 16.74 0.36 24.51
C LEU A 698 16.50 -0.29 23.14
N LYS A 699 16.66 0.50 22.08
CA LYS A 699 16.60 0.01 20.69
C LYS A 699 17.93 0.21 19.98
N LEU A 700 18.50 -0.86 19.46
CA LEU A 700 19.69 -0.86 18.62
C LEU A 700 19.26 -1.27 17.22
N SER A 701 19.59 -0.48 16.19
CA SER A 701 19.21 -0.82 14.82
C SER A 701 20.26 -0.44 13.79
N LYS A 702 20.56 -1.30 12.82
CA LYS A 702 21.52 -1.00 11.74
C LYS A 702 22.92 -0.64 12.26
N LEU A 703 23.46 -1.50 13.14
CA LEU A 703 24.80 -1.38 13.70
C LEU A 703 25.66 -2.55 13.19
N PRO A 704 26.18 -2.49 11.95
CA PRO A 704 26.80 -3.65 11.30
C PRO A 704 28.12 -4.10 11.96
N LYS A 705 28.82 -3.21 12.68
CA LYS A 705 30.09 -3.53 13.34
C LYS A 705 29.97 -3.91 14.83
N LEU A 706 28.79 -3.76 15.43
CA LEU A 706 28.59 -3.99 16.88
C LEU A 706 28.90 -5.46 17.23
N LYS A 707 29.90 -5.72 18.07
CA LYS A 707 30.37 -7.08 18.41
C LYS A 707 29.63 -7.68 19.60
N HIS A 708 29.36 -6.87 20.62
CA HIS A 708 28.70 -7.23 21.87
C HIS A 708 28.09 -5.97 22.54
N LEU A 709 27.11 -6.14 23.44
CA LEU A 709 26.49 -5.00 24.16
C LEU A 709 27.29 -4.56 25.40
N ALA A 710 28.14 -5.41 25.98
CA ALA A 710 28.95 -5.11 27.15
C ALA A 710 30.19 -6.03 27.23
N GLU A 711 31.30 -5.51 27.78
CA GLU A 711 32.52 -6.27 28.11
C GLU A 711 32.51 -6.81 29.55
N ASN A 712 33.32 -7.85 29.80
CA ASN A 712 33.39 -8.60 31.05
C ASN A 712 34.02 -7.83 32.24
N ASP A 713 34.81 -6.78 32.00
CA ASP A 713 35.71 -6.22 33.01
C ASP A 713 35.16 -5.00 33.79
N TYR A 714 33.92 -4.56 33.51
CA TYR A 714 33.38 -3.32 34.08
C TYR A 714 32.18 -3.60 35.00
N SER A 715 32.42 -3.56 36.32
CA SER A 715 31.39 -3.71 37.35
C SER A 715 30.26 -2.66 37.30
N GLN A 716 30.49 -1.52 36.63
CA GLN A 716 29.53 -0.42 36.50
C GLN A 716 28.47 -0.67 35.40
N THR A 717 28.84 -1.30 34.28
CA THR A 717 27.93 -1.64 33.15
C THR A 717 26.83 -2.63 33.56
N ILE A 718 27.13 -3.48 34.55
CA ILE A 718 26.22 -4.47 35.14
C ILE A 718 24.96 -3.79 35.70
N SER A 719 25.05 -2.54 36.15
CA SER A 719 23.92 -1.81 36.77
C SER A 719 22.93 -1.19 35.76
N ALA A 720 23.38 -0.84 34.56
CA ALA A 720 22.56 -0.12 33.59
C ALA A 720 21.46 -0.99 32.95
N PHE A 721 21.74 -2.28 32.75
CA PHE A 721 20.79 -3.23 32.15
C PHE A 721 19.76 -3.79 33.15
N GLN A 722 19.97 -3.60 34.45
CA GLN A 722 19.09 -4.17 35.49
C GLN A 722 17.68 -3.62 35.45
N PHE A 723 17.50 -2.38 35.00
CA PHE A 723 16.21 -1.70 34.98
C PHE A 723 15.54 -1.70 33.61
N LEU A 724 16.20 -2.29 32.62
CA LEU A 724 15.69 -2.37 31.26
C LEU A 724 14.47 -3.30 31.22
N LYS A 725 13.38 -2.81 30.63
CA LYS A 725 12.14 -3.58 30.41
C LYS A 725 12.04 -4.08 28.98
N ASP A 726 12.45 -3.24 28.02
CA ASP A 726 12.34 -3.55 26.60
C ASP A 726 13.70 -3.41 25.91
N LEU A 727 14.14 -4.49 25.26
CA LEU A 727 15.36 -4.54 24.45
C LEU A 727 15.02 -4.98 23.02
N ILE A 728 15.30 -4.10 22.06
CA ILE A 728 15.07 -4.35 20.64
C ILE A 728 16.40 -4.22 19.88
N VAL A 729 16.86 -5.28 19.22
CA VAL A 729 18.09 -5.30 18.42
C VAL A 729 17.79 -5.74 16.99
N VAL A 730 18.03 -4.87 16.01
CA VAL A 730 17.63 -5.10 14.61
C VAL A 730 18.78 -4.82 13.65
N GLU A 731 19.02 -5.67 12.67
CA GLU A 731 20.03 -5.39 11.61
C GLU A 731 21.44 -5.10 12.18
N CYS A 732 21.86 -5.83 13.22
CA CYS A 732 23.17 -5.72 13.86
C CYS A 732 24.06 -6.90 13.45
N GLY A 733 24.61 -6.86 12.23
CA GLY A 733 25.25 -8.00 11.58
C GLY A 733 26.53 -8.52 12.25
N GLY A 734 27.30 -7.67 12.94
CA GLY A 734 28.55 -8.04 13.60
C GLY A 734 28.39 -8.69 14.98
N LEU A 735 27.15 -8.72 15.51
CA LEU A 735 26.88 -9.12 16.89
C LEU A 735 27.04 -10.63 17.03
N LYS A 736 28.00 -11.12 17.83
CA LYS A 736 28.27 -12.56 17.98
C LYS A 736 27.46 -13.20 19.10
N VAL A 737 27.30 -12.46 20.19
CA VAL A 737 26.55 -12.79 21.40
C VAL A 737 25.88 -11.49 21.88
N LEU A 738 24.66 -11.56 22.41
CA LEU A 738 23.96 -10.39 22.93
C LEU A 738 24.70 -9.80 24.15
N VAL A 739 24.92 -10.62 25.17
CA VAL A 739 25.60 -10.22 26.41
C VAL A 739 26.48 -11.34 26.96
N PRO A 740 27.57 -11.02 27.68
CA PRO A 740 28.37 -12.02 28.36
C PRO A 740 27.72 -12.53 29.66
N SER A 741 28.33 -13.54 30.30
CA SER A 741 27.79 -14.25 31.47
C SER A 741 27.70 -13.42 32.75
N SER A 742 28.40 -12.29 32.81
CA SER A 742 28.39 -11.34 33.94
C SER A 742 27.20 -10.37 33.93
N ILE A 743 26.41 -10.33 32.85
CA ILE A 743 25.30 -9.39 32.68
C ILE A 743 23.95 -10.07 32.96
N SER A 744 23.10 -9.36 33.72
CA SER A 744 21.76 -9.83 34.12
C SER A 744 20.67 -8.85 33.68
N PHE A 745 19.50 -9.39 33.34
CA PHE A 745 18.29 -8.68 32.91
C PHE A 745 17.08 -8.96 33.83
N PRO A 746 17.17 -8.66 35.14
CA PRO A 746 16.14 -9.04 36.13
C PRO A 746 14.75 -8.44 35.85
N ASN A 747 14.65 -7.28 35.20
CA ASN A 747 13.38 -6.58 34.95
C ASN A 747 12.93 -6.62 33.48
N LEU A 748 13.62 -7.36 32.62
CA LEU A 748 13.32 -7.36 31.18
C LEU A 748 12.02 -8.10 30.91
N THR A 749 11.05 -7.43 30.30
CA THR A 749 9.73 -7.96 29.93
C THR A 749 9.66 -8.33 28.45
N THR A 750 10.36 -7.59 27.58
CA THR A 750 10.33 -7.82 26.13
C THR A 750 11.74 -7.89 25.55
N LEU A 751 12.03 -8.96 24.81
CA LEU A 751 13.26 -9.12 24.05
C LEU A 751 12.92 -9.38 22.57
N THR A 752 13.33 -8.48 21.68
CA THR A 752 13.13 -8.64 20.23
C THR A 752 14.44 -8.52 19.48
N ILE A 753 14.77 -9.53 18.68
CA ILE A 753 15.99 -9.60 17.90
C ILE A 753 15.65 -9.99 16.47
N SER A 754 16.12 -9.22 15.50
CA SER A 754 15.88 -9.55 14.09
C SER A 754 17.03 -9.18 13.16
N LYS A 755 17.29 -9.98 12.13
CA LYS A 755 18.30 -9.68 11.09
C LYS A 755 19.71 -9.47 11.66
N CYS A 756 20.07 -10.18 12.71
CA CYS A 756 21.39 -10.11 13.35
C CYS A 756 22.21 -11.33 12.93
N HIS A 757 22.69 -11.30 11.69
CA HIS A 757 23.19 -12.49 11.00
C HIS A 757 24.45 -13.11 11.63
N GLY A 758 25.31 -12.34 12.30
CA GLY A 758 26.52 -12.84 12.95
C GLY A 758 26.32 -13.52 14.31
N LEU A 759 25.10 -13.53 14.86
CA LEU A 759 24.82 -14.14 16.16
C LEU A 759 25.01 -15.65 16.06
N VAL A 760 25.88 -16.21 16.91
CA VAL A 760 26.08 -17.67 17.01
C VAL A 760 25.22 -18.25 18.12
N ASN A 761 25.24 -17.58 19.28
CA ASN A 761 24.39 -17.87 20.42
C ASN A 761 23.72 -16.57 20.85
N LEU A 762 22.46 -16.65 21.33
CA LEU A 762 21.83 -15.42 21.81
C LEU A 762 22.47 -14.96 23.14
N MET A 763 22.54 -15.84 24.14
CA MET A 763 23.09 -15.52 25.46
C MET A 763 23.59 -16.76 26.21
N PRO A 764 24.47 -16.61 27.23
CA PRO A 764 24.87 -17.71 28.10
C PRO A 764 23.80 -18.10 29.13
N LEU A 765 23.98 -19.29 29.73
CA LEU A 765 23.07 -19.86 30.73
C LEU A 765 22.85 -18.93 31.94
N SER A 766 23.91 -18.29 32.44
CA SER A 766 23.82 -17.37 33.59
C SER A 766 22.96 -16.13 33.28
N ALA A 767 23.07 -15.58 32.07
CA ALA A 767 22.25 -14.45 31.62
C ALA A 767 20.79 -14.87 31.45
N ALA A 768 20.54 -16.06 30.89
CA ALA A 768 19.19 -16.60 30.76
C ALA A 768 18.48 -16.79 32.11
N ARG A 769 19.19 -17.21 33.16
CA ARG A 769 18.65 -17.33 34.53
C ARG A 769 18.10 -16.03 35.09
N SER A 770 18.60 -14.88 34.62
CA SER A 770 18.15 -13.58 35.11
C SER A 770 16.82 -13.11 34.50
N LEU A 771 16.32 -13.76 33.44
CA LEU A 771 15.12 -13.36 32.69
C LEU A 771 13.80 -13.78 33.35
N GLY A 772 13.72 -13.70 34.69
CA GLY A 772 12.55 -14.15 35.45
C GLY A 772 11.27 -13.35 35.17
N GLN A 773 11.40 -12.10 34.69
CA GLN A 773 10.28 -11.19 34.38
C GLN A 773 9.94 -11.13 32.87
N LEU A 774 10.55 -11.98 32.04
CA LEU A 774 10.35 -11.94 30.60
C LEU A 774 8.96 -12.45 30.23
N GLN A 775 8.18 -11.62 29.53
CA GLN A 775 6.82 -11.91 29.07
C GLN A 775 6.79 -12.27 27.59
N SER A 776 7.65 -11.66 26.78
CA SER A 776 7.71 -11.85 25.33
C SER A 776 9.14 -11.93 24.82
N MET A 777 9.45 -12.99 24.06
CA MET A 777 10.72 -13.17 23.34
C MET A 777 10.45 -13.41 21.86
N SER A 778 11.09 -12.64 20.98
CA SER A 778 11.02 -12.83 19.53
C SER A 778 12.42 -12.77 18.91
N VAL A 779 12.82 -13.82 18.21
CA VAL A 779 14.11 -13.93 17.49
C VAL A 779 13.83 -14.32 16.05
N ARG A 780 14.19 -13.46 15.09
CA ARG A 780 13.79 -13.60 13.69
C ARG A 780 14.94 -13.38 12.71
N GLU A 781 14.95 -14.09 11.58
CA GLU A 781 15.86 -13.80 10.45
C GLU A 781 17.35 -13.72 10.85
N CYS A 782 17.82 -14.56 11.77
CA CYS A 782 19.23 -14.60 12.20
C CYS A 782 19.91 -15.84 11.62
N GLU A 783 20.78 -15.65 10.62
CA GLU A 783 21.29 -16.73 9.78
C GLU A 783 22.28 -17.68 10.45
N MET A 784 23.21 -17.17 11.28
CA MET A 784 24.24 -18.01 11.92
C MET A 784 23.86 -18.54 13.30
N LEU A 785 22.65 -18.23 13.80
CA LEU A 785 22.23 -18.56 15.15
C LEU A 785 22.04 -20.07 15.30
N GLN A 786 22.84 -20.71 16.17
CA GLN A 786 22.83 -22.15 16.38
C GLN A 786 22.00 -22.57 17.60
N GLN A 787 22.00 -21.75 18.65
CA GLN A 787 21.23 -21.96 19.87
C GLN A 787 20.85 -20.63 20.52
N ILE A 788 19.73 -20.61 21.25
CA ILE A 788 19.31 -19.43 22.00
C ILE A 788 20.17 -19.30 23.26
N VAL A 789 20.22 -20.35 24.07
CA VAL A 789 20.99 -20.37 25.32
C VAL A 789 22.21 -21.27 25.19
N ALA A 790 23.41 -20.71 25.37
CA ALA A 790 24.66 -21.46 25.38
C ALA A 790 24.93 -22.11 26.75
N SER A 791 25.29 -23.40 26.74
CA SER A 791 25.68 -24.15 27.93
C SER A 791 27.09 -23.79 28.39
N GLU A 792 27.26 -23.49 29.68
CA GLU A 792 28.54 -23.11 30.27
C GLU A 792 28.97 -24.13 31.35
N GLY A 793 29.92 -25.02 31.01
CA GLY A 793 30.59 -25.93 31.96
C GLY A 793 29.73 -27.05 32.58
N ASP A 794 30.39 -27.96 33.31
CA ASP A 794 29.79 -29.11 34.04
C ASP A 794 29.18 -28.69 35.42
N GLY A 795 28.71 -27.45 35.55
CA GLY A 795 28.25 -26.87 36.82
C GLY A 795 26.74 -26.98 37.04
N VAL A 796 26.36 -27.62 38.16
CA VAL A 796 25.06 -27.74 38.86
C VAL A 796 23.77 -27.70 38.03
N GLU A 797 23.02 -28.80 38.16
CA GLU A 797 21.68 -29.13 37.67
C GLU A 797 20.56 -28.17 38.17
N ASP A 798 20.76 -26.85 38.16
CA ASP A 798 19.69 -25.92 38.54
C ASP A 798 18.69 -25.75 37.40
N GLU A 799 17.40 -25.87 37.73
CA GLU A 799 16.26 -25.62 36.86
C GLU A 799 16.19 -24.14 36.44
N ILE A 800 16.02 -23.88 35.14
CA ILE A 800 15.81 -22.54 34.58
C ILE A 800 14.33 -22.32 34.37
N CYS A 801 13.77 -21.31 35.04
CA CYS A 801 12.34 -21.02 34.99
C CYS A 801 12.04 -19.66 34.35
N PHE A 802 11.36 -19.69 33.21
CA PHE A 802 10.76 -18.51 32.56
C PHE A 802 9.33 -18.34 33.07
N SER A 803 9.21 -17.88 34.32
CA SER A 803 7.97 -17.98 35.10
C SER A 803 6.75 -17.28 34.50
N ILE A 804 6.94 -16.17 33.79
CA ILE A 804 5.87 -15.35 33.23
C ILE A 804 5.94 -15.18 31.70
N LEU A 805 6.79 -15.94 31.01
CA LEU A 805 6.91 -15.88 29.55
C LEU A 805 5.63 -16.41 28.92
N GLN A 806 4.91 -15.56 28.19
CA GLN A 806 3.65 -15.89 27.52
C GLN A 806 3.82 -16.13 26.02
N TYR A 807 4.77 -15.42 25.40
CA TYR A 807 5.00 -15.43 23.96
C TYR A 807 6.46 -15.73 23.62
N LEU A 808 6.68 -16.76 22.78
CA LEU A 808 7.99 -17.10 22.23
C LEU A 808 7.88 -17.25 20.70
N ASN A 809 8.67 -16.48 19.94
CA ASN A 809 8.66 -16.54 18.48
C ASN A 809 10.08 -16.73 17.93
N LEU A 810 10.25 -17.82 17.18
CA LEU A 810 11.45 -18.21 16.47
C LEU A 810 11.10 -18.34 14.97
N ASP A 811 11.49 -17.36 14.16
CA ASP A 811 11.06 -17.26 12.75
C ASP A 811 12.26 -17.09 11.81
N ARG A 812 12.34 -17.88 10.73
CA ARG A 812 13.41 -17.80 9.72
C ARG A 812 14.81 -17.90 10.33
N LEU A 813 15.09 -19.00 11.04
CA LEU A 813 16.38 -19.26 11.70
C LEU A 813 17.05 -20.52 11.10
N PRO A 814 17.77 -20.39 9.96
CA PRO A 814 18.23 -21.54 9.16
C PRO A 814 19.30 -22.40 9.84
N CYS A 815 20.06 -21.86 10.79
CA CYS A 815 21.09 -22.61 11.51
C CYS A 815 20.68 -23.08 12.91
N LEU A 816 19.48 -22.74 13.38
CA LEU A 816 19.07 -23.03 14.76
C LEU A 816 18.88 -24.54 14.94
N ALA A 817 19.66 -25.15 15.82
CA ALA A 817 19.63 -26.58 16.10
C ALA A 817 18.73 -26.93 17.29
N SER A 818 18.71 -26.07 18.32
CA SER A 818 17.89 -26.23 19.53
C SER A 818 17.79 -24.90 20.29
N PHE A 819 16.87 -24.79 21.25
CA PHE A 819 16.82 -23.67 22.19
C PHE A 819 18.05 -23.68 23.12
N CYS A 820 18.41 -24.87 23.63
CA CYS A 820 19.62 -25.11 24.41
C CYS A 820 20.11 -26.55 24.19
N SER A 821 21.41 -26.72 23.98
CA SER A 821 22.05 -28.03 23.76
C SER A 821 22.51 -28.73 25.05
N GLY A 822 22.56 -28.01 26.18
CA GLY A 822 22.92 -28.59 27.48
C GLY A 822 21.79 -29.42 28.09
N ASN A 823 22.15 -30.38 28.95
CA ASN A 823 21.18 -31.21 29.68
C ASN A 823 20.63 -30.50 30.93
N HIS A 824 20.11 -29.29 30.76
CA HIS A 824 19.52 -28.47 31.84
C HIS A 824 18.00 -28.58 31.84
N ALA A 825 17.38 -28.52 33.02
CA ALA A 825 15.94 -28.49 33.15
C ALA A 825 15.39 -27.09 32.83
N PHE A 826 14.34 -27.01 32.00
CA PHE A 826 13.66 -25.77 31.62
C PHE A 826 12.16 -25.83 31.96
N ASN A 827 11.66 -24.74 32.54
CA ASN A 827 10.27 -24.63 32.94
C ASN A 827 9.64 -23.32 32.41
N PHE A 828 8.51 -23.45 31.74
CA PHE A 828 7.74 -22.36 31.12
C PHE A 828 6.27 -22.42 31.57
N PRO A 829 5.97 -22.13 32.85
CA PRO A 829 4.65 -22.34 33.44
C PRO A 829 3.56 -21.42 32.87
N SER A 830 3.93 -20.32 32.21
CA SER A 830 3.01 -19.32 31.67
C SER A 830 2.98 -19.24 30.14
N LEU A 831 3.71 -20.11 29.43
CA LEU A 831 3.84 -20.02 27.97
C LEU A 831 2.54 -20.44 27.27
N GLU A 832 1.92 -19.49 26.58
CA GLU A 832 0.61 -19.66 25.93
C GLU A 832 0.75 -19.73 24.41
N THR A 833 1.64 -18.92 23.84
CA THR A 833 1.84 -18.82 22.39
C THR A 833 3.30 -19.08 22.04
N MET A 834 3.51 -20.04 21.15
CA MET A 834 4.81 -20.31 20.57
C MET A 834 4.71 -20.35 19.05
N ILE A 835 5.60 -19.65 18.36
CA ILE A 835 5.71 -19.64 16.90
C ILE A 835 7.09 -20.18 16.54
N VAL A 836 7.12 -21.22 15.70
CA VAL A 836 8.35 -21.75 15.10
C VAL A 836 8.13 -21.92 13.61
N THR A 837 8.71 -21.03 12.82
CA THR A 837 8.53 -20.95 11.36
C THR A 837 9.89 -20.94 10.68
N GLU A 838 10.06 -21.71 9.60
CA GLU A 838 11.27 -21.69 8.76
C GLU A 838 12.59 -21.89 9.57
N CYS A 839 12.61 -22.89 10.46
CA CYS A 839 13.76 -23.28 11.29
C CYS A 839 14.24 -24.72 10.96
N PRO A 840 14.79 -24.97 9.77
CA PRO A 840 14.98 -26.32 9.20
C PRO A 840 15.95 -27.23 9.96
N LYS A 841 16.85 -26.70 10.80
CA LYS A 841 17.83 -27.52 11.56
C LYS A 841 17.38 -27.87 12.97
N MET A 842 16.24 -27.35 13.43
CA MET A 842 15.81 -27.48 14.81
C MET A 842 15.14 -28.83 15.05
N LYS A 843 15.89 -29.79 15.61
CA LYS A 843 15.42 -31.18 15.79
C LYS A 843 14.59 -31.40 17.05
N PHE A 844 14.91 -30.65 18.10
CA PHE A 844 14.26 -30.68 19.40
C PHE A 844 14.37 -29.30 20.04
N PHE A 845 13.55 -29.02 21.05
CA PHE A 845 13.60 -27.74 21.76
C PHE A 845 14.76 -27.70 22.76
N ALA A 846 14.79 -28.62 23.73
CA ALA A 846 15.87 -28.73 24.73
C ALA A 846 16.11 -30.19 25.12
N GLN A 847 17.35 -30.56 25.48
CA GLN A 847 17.69 -31.95 25.81
C GLN A 847 17.29 -32.37 27.23
N GLY A 848 17.35 -31.46 28.21
CA GLY A 848 16.98 -31.73 29.59
C GLY A 848 15.46 -31.74 29.84
N VAL A 849 15.07 -31.87 31.12
CA VAL A 849 13.66 -31.93 31.53
C VAL A 849 12.93 -30.65 31.13
N LEU A 850 11.84 -30.76 30.36
CA LEU A 850 11.09 -29.63 29.82
C LEU A 850 9.64 -29.63 30.33
N SER A 851 9.19 -28.51 30.89
CA SER A 851 7.83 -28.33 31.39
C SER A 851 7.17 -27.11 30.74
N THR A 852 6.06 -27.32 30.02
CA THR A 852 5.28 -26.26 29.33
C THR A 852 3.76 -26.46 29.55
N PRO A 853 3.26 -26.36 30.80
CA PRO A 853 1.92 -26.83 31.17
C PRO A 853 0.75 -26.07 30.53
N LYS A 854 0.96 -24.82 30.10
CA LYS A 854 -0.08 -23.98 29.46
C LYS A 854 -0.01 -23.96 27.93
N LEU A 855 1.04 -24.54 27.35
CA LEU A 855 1.21 -24.53 25.90
C LEU A 855 0.34 -25.63 25.29
N LEU A 856 -0.66 -25.24 24.50
CA LEU A 856 -1.59 -26.18 23.86
C LEU A 856 -1.33 -26.35 22.35
N GLN A 857 -0.54 -25.46 21.76
CA GLN A 857 -0.27 -25.44 20.32
C GLN A 857 0.95 -24.58 19.96
N VAL A 858 1.64 -24.97 18.90
CA VAL A 858 2.78 -24.26 18.30
C VAL A 858 2.42 -23.86 16.87
N GLN A 859 2.62 -22.59 16.51
CA GLN A 859 2.32 -22.06 15.18
C GLN A 859 3.48 -22.30 14.21
N LYS A 860 3.21 -22.88 13.02
CA LYS A 860 4.22 -23.22 12.00
C LYS A 860 4.23 -22.36 10.73
N LYS A 861 3.23 -21.50 10.50
CA LYS A 861 3.14 -20.56 9.35
C LYS A 861 2.41 -19.26 9.72
N TRP A 862 2.78 -18.14 9.11
CA TRP A 862 2.11 -16.84 9.28
C TRP A 862 0.76 -16.81 8.54
N GLY A 863 -0.30 -16.29 9.19
CA GLY A 863 -1.63 -16.05 8.58
C GLY A 863 -2.82 -16.66 9.36
N HIS A 864 -4.01 -16.10 9.16
CA HIS A 864 -5.29 -16.52 9.79
C HIS A 864 -5.96 -17.72 9.07
N LEU A 865 -5.19 -18.78 8.78
CA LEU A 865 -5.68 -20.04 8.21
C LEU A 865 -5.76 -21.11 9.29
N GLY A 866 -6.85 -21.89 9.28
CA GLY A 866 -7.29 -22.77 10.37
C GLY A 866 -6.51 -24.07 10.60
N ASP A 867 -5.25 -24.16 10.18
CA ASP A 867 -4.41 -25.36 10.43
C ASP A 867 -2.92 -25.01 10.63
N ASN A 868 -2.65 -23.78 11.07
CA ASN A 868 -1.28 -23.28 11.31
C ASN A 868 -0.69 -23.73 12.65
N TRP A 869 -1.40 -24.56 13.42
CA TRP A 869 -1.10 -24.90 14.80
C TRP A 869 -0.90 -26.42 14.96
N ARG A 870 0.09 -26.84 15.74
CA ARG A 870 0.44 -28.26 15.98
C ARG A 870 0.72 -28.53 17.45
N TRP A 871 0.38 -29.73 17.92
CA TRP A 871 0.69 -30.18 19.28
C TRP A 871 0.72 -31.70 19.37
N GLU A 872 1.87 -32.27 19.75
CA GLU A 872 2.10 -33.72 19.89
C GLU A 872 2.18 -34.16 21.36
N GLY A 873 1.53 -33.41 22.26
CA GLY A 873 1.46 -33.71 23.69
C GLY A 873 2.62 -33.13 24.52
N ASN A 874 3.81 -32.97 23.96
CA ASN A 874 4.88 -32.16 24.54
C ASN A 874 5.63 -31.34 23.48
N LEU A 875 6.38 -30.33 23.94
CA LEU A 875 7.04 -29.37 23.05
C LEU A 875 8.17 -30.02 22.23
N ASN A 876 8.98 -30.93 22.79
CA ASN A 876 10.05 -31.58 22.03
C ASN A 876 9.50 -32.43 20.88
N ASP A 877 8.48 -33.24 21.14
CA ASP A 877 7.84 -34.09 20.13
C ASP A 877 7.18 -33.22 19.04
N THR A 878 6.55 -32.11 19.43
CA THR A 878 5.94 -31.17 18.48
C THR A 878 7.00 -30.56 17.55
N ILE A 879 8.15 -30.14 18.09
CA ILE A 879 9.27 -29.61 17.27
C ILE A 879 9.87 -30.71 16.37
N GLN A 880 9.99 -31.93 16.88
CA GLN A 880 10.50 -33.06 16.11
C GLN A 880 9.60 -33.40 14.92
N GLU A 881 8.28 -33.41 15.11
CA GLU A 881 7.33 -33.61 13.99
C GLU A 881 7.38 -32.45 12.99
N LEU A 882 7.48 -31.19 13.45
CA LEU A 882 7.68 -30.04 12.56
C LEU A 882 8.96 -30.17 11.73
N PHE A 883 10.05 -30.67 12.33
CA PHE A 883 11.30 -30.98 11.63
C PHE A 883 11.11 -32.08 10.58
N MET A 884 10.45 -33.19 10.94
CA MET A 884 10.19 -34.30 10.01
C MET A 884 9.28 -33.88 8.85
N GLU A 885 8.30 -33.00 9.09
CA GLU A 885 7.44 -32.43 8.04
C GLU A 885 8.23 -31.56 7.05
N MET A 886 9.20 -30.77 7.53
CA MET A 886 10.08 -29.99 6.65
C MET A 886 10.97 -30.92 5.79
N VAL A 887 11.59 -31.93 6.40
CA VAL A 887 12.44 -32.91 5.68
C VAL A 887 11.67 -33.73 4.64
N ARG A 888 10.34 -33.90 4.79
CA ARG A 888 9.48 -34.59 3.82
C ARG A 888 9.07 -33.73 2.61
N ASN A 889 9.21 -32.40 2.71
CA ASN A 889 8.78 -31.44 1.68
C ASN A 889 9.97 -30.83 0.90
N ASP A 890 11.21 -31.11 1.30
CA ASP A 890 12.46 -30.89 0.54
C ASP A 890 12.81 -32.14 -0.29
#